data_AF-A0A229SZE1-F1
#
_entry.id   AF-A0A229SZE1-F1
#
_cell.length_a   1.000
_cell.length_b   1.000
_cell.length_c   1.000
_cell.angle_alpha   90.00
_cell.angle_beta   90.00
_cell.angle_gamma   90.00
#
_symmetry.space_group_name_H-M   'P 1'
#
loop_
_entity.id
_entity.type
_entity.pdbx_description
1 polymer ?
#
loop_
_entity_poly.entity_id
_entity_poly.type
_entity_poly.pdbx_seq_one_letter_code
_entity_poly.pdbx_strand_id
1 'polypeptide(L)'
;MEDTEESQAETDADTLAARTIREHERRAYHSTHDEERVRAQSHHGTAVGKFTQTAREITNQTTYYGLERGNQAASGSLPEPYVKQKQATHSPPEEFERLLDILDEHRIAYVMGGKDTGRFTSACVALANRVGAGKVLSIAPGGGTSLPEIVDTPSVVEDGCGHVLELSSAESVTKQALAAVGGRLKTHEAYLVVIGPPARMVDSGLGDYAVGHSTPDARDVLERHLTQLIDDTYSKKCLESPALAEYLGTSPLPGEVRHLAVQLAEGRAKGAKPEEALDKLASRLRKHADDLLRVTKEAPAKAIEVRAHLRKLAFRIAYVLFHGNQLTVVSEVASSLYVALSPPGRPAPTSSLFDGGLESLLGGTTVLSPAGETGSEGRRSRAAGGNPALAEAVLSVVWSDYDQVRDRLLPWLLFLGGSPQDRIRIRAAYTAGRLLTYDFTYVYRNLVRGWALSPKLAHRQSAALAMEFAKDDPELTDRVRRQVRDWAYSESPRMRDAAARAYGTTLGRLLHTDALLHLRFIAENVVQTSSLAVPAAIAEIYQPETRDAVLAELGSWAESNQRAIKVQAARSMLLLARFDAVEDETWPALLHQNHYGDQSEDPLRNIWRTALSDPVTARTAWRTIAEWLVRADGRGELEDVTLAFASRILSEPPMRNRALWVCRNVWRENYQNLTIWDRLSAEIKKG
;
A
#
# COMPACT_ATOMS: atom_id res chain seq x y z
N MET A 1 -30.15 46.24 36.69
CA MET A 1 -30.03 46.56 35.25
C MET A 1 -28.59 46.31 34.82
N GLU A 2 -27.60 46.86 35.54
CA GLU A 2 -26.18 46.56 35.33
C GLU A 2 -25.88 45.05 35.24
N ASP A 3 -26.40 44.21 36.18
CA ASP A 3 -26.23 42.74 36.14
C ASP A 3 -26.69 42.06 34.83
N THR A 4 -27.59 42.71 34.08
CA THR A 4 -28.14 42.19 32.82
C THR A 4 -27.28 42.59 31.63
N GLU A 5 -26.72 43.81 31.64
CA GLU A 5 -25.82 44.29 30.60
C GLU A 5 -24.44 43.60 30.67
N GLU A 6 -23.92 43.35 31.89
CA GLU A 6 -22.64 42.66 32.08
C GLU A 6 -22.70 41.19 31.59
N SER A 7 -23.79 40.47 31.88
CA SER A 7 -24.00 39.10 31.40
C SER A 7 -24.16 39.02 29.86
N GLN A 8 -24.80 40.02 29.23
CA GLN A 8 -24.87 40.08 27.76
C GLN A 8 -23.52 40.44 27.14
N ALA A 9 -22.74 41.35 27.74
CA ALA A 9 -21.39 41.68 27.28
C ALA A 9 -20.43 40.48 27.35
N GLU A 10 -20.49 39.69 28.42
CA GLU A 10 -19.70 38.45 28.54
C GLU A 10 -20.11 37.40 27.48
N THR A 11 -21.41 37.23 27.25
CA THR A 11 -21.95 36.31 26.22
C THR A 11 -21.54 36.71 24.79
N ASP A 12 -21.56 38.01 24.47
CA ASP A 12 -21.12 38.53 23.17
C ASP A 12 -19.60 38.45 23.00
N ALA A 13 -18.83 38.65 24.08
CA ALA A 13 -17.37 38.48 24.06
C ALA A 13 -16.96 37.03 23.77
N ASP A 14 -17.60 36.05 24.42
CA ASP A 14 -17.32 34.62 24.21
C ASP A 14 -17.78 34.16 22.81
N THR A 15 -18.90 34.70 22.32
CA THR A 15 -19.38 34.52 20.93
C THR A 15 -18.38 35.09 19.91
N LEU A 16 -17.79 36.26 20.18
CA LEU A 16 -16.78 36.88 19.34
C LEU A 16 -15.45 36.09 19.37
N ALA A 17 -15.05 35.57 20.53
CA ALA A 17 -13.87 34.72 20.70
C ALA A 17 -14.02 33.41 19.90
N ALA A 18 -15.15 32.71 20.05
CA ALA A 18 -15.45 31.48 19.30
C ALA A 18 -15.49 31.72 17.77
N ARG A 19 -16.04 32.86 17.34
CA ARG A 19 -16.05 33.27 15.92
C ARG A 19 -14.65 33.56 15.39
N THR A 20 -13.82 34.24 16.18
CA THR A 20 -12.43 34.57 15.86
C THR A 20 -11.57 33.30 15.76
N ILE A 21 -11.73 32.36 16.69
CA ILE A 21 -11.06 31.05 16.65
C ILE A 21 -11.42 30.30 15.35
N ARG A 22 -12.72 30.21 15.01
CA ARG A 22 -13.17 29.58 13.74
C ARG A 22 -12.56 30.25 12.51
N GLU A 23 -12.39 31.57 12.50
CA GLU A 23 -11.71 32.26 11.41
C GLU A 23 -10.20 31.99 11.36
N HIS A 24 -9.50 31.97 12.50
CA HIS A 24 -8.09 31.62 12.54
C HIS A 24 -7.83 30.18 12.12
N GLU A 25 -8.67 29.23 12.55
CA GLU A 25 -8.60 27.84 12.08
C GLU A 25 -8.85 27.74 10.56
N ARG A 26 -9.84 28.48 10.04
CA ARG A 26 -10.12 28.53 8.60
C ARG A 26 -8.97 29.15 7.79
N ARG A 27 -8.32 30.21 8.29
CA ARG A 27 -7.16 30.84 7.63
C ARG A 27 -5.92 29.91 7.66
N ALA A 28 -5.65 29.25 8.77
CA ALA A 28 -4.56 28.26 8.88
C ALA A 28 -4.80 27.02 7.99
N TYR A 29 -6.06 26.58 7.88
CA TYR A 29 -6.47 25.51 6.97
C TYR A 29 -6.25 25.93 5.51
N HIS A 30 -6.72 27.11 5.09
CA HIS A 30 -6.50 27.59 3.71
C HIS A 30 -5.03 27.79 3.36
N SER A 31 -4.23 28.39 4.26
CA SER A 31 -2.78 28.60 4.05
C SER A 31 -2.02 27.28 3.79
N THR A 32 -2.31 26.24 4.57
CA THR A 32 -1.72 24.91 4.36
C THR A 32 -2.23 24.24 3.07
N HIS A 33 -3.49 24.48 2.68
CA HIS A 33 -4.06 23.90 1.46
C HIS A 33 -3.58 24.58 0.16
N ASP A 34 -3.19 25.86 0.16
CA ASP A 34 -2.65 26.48 -1.05
C ASP A 34 -1.21 26.04 -1.36
N GLU A 35 -0.36 25.76 -0.35
CA GLU A 35 0.92 25.06 -0.55
C GLU A 35 0.71 23.64 -1.10
N GLU A 36 -0.27 22.90 -0.55
CA GLU A 36 -0.66 21.59 -1.07
C GLU A 36 -1.24 21.69 -2.50
N ARG A 37 -1.93 22.78 -2.85
CA ARG A 37 -2.48 22.97 -4.20
C ARG A 37 -1.39 23.11 -5.26
N VAL A 38 -0.25 23.71 -4.91
CA VAL A 38 0.94 23.76 -5.78
C VAL A 38 1.58 22.37 -5.88
N ARG A 39 1.78 21.67 -4.75
CA ARG A 39 2.41 20.33 -4.75
C ARG A 39 1.56 19.24 -5.43
N ALA A 40 0.24 19.31 -5.32
CA ALA A 40 -0.70 18.42 -6.01
C ALA A 40 -0.87 18.77 -7.50
N GLN A 41 -0.41 19.95 -7.95
CA GLN A 41 -0.28 20.27 -9.38
C GLN A 41 1.03 19.69 -9.94
N SER A 42 2.14 19.71 -9.19
CA SER A 42 3.39 19.06 -9.61
C SER A 42 3.39 17.53 -9.51
N HIS A 43 2.52 16.93 -8.69
CA HIS A 43 2.34 15.47 -8.60
C HIS A 43 0.92 15.07 -9.03
N HIS A 44 0.79 14.72 -10.31
CA HIS A 44 -0.49 14.46 -10.96
C HIS A 44 -1.19 13.17 -10.45
N GLY A 45 -2.07 13.34 -9.45
CA GLY A 45 -3.30 12.55 -9.29
C GLY A 45 -3.25 11.12 -8.73
N THR A 46 -2.10 10.44 -8.73
CA THR A 46 -1.97 9.01 -8.37
C THR A 46 -1.91 8.70 -6.87
N ALA A 47 -1.95 9.71 -6.00
CA ALA A 47 -1.29 9.70 -4.69
C ALA A 47 -2.08 9.16 -3.47
N VAL A 48 -3.20 8.44 -3.62
CA VAL A 48 -3.95 7.90 -2.45
C VAL A 48 -4.27 6.41 -2.54
N GLY A 49 -4.91 5.92 -3.61
CA GLY A 49 -5.08 4.47 -3.81
C GLY A 49 -3.75 3.72 -3.90
N LYS A 50 -2.75 4.31 -4.57
CA LYS A 50 -1.37 3.81 -4.51
C LYS A 50 -0.76 3.91 -3.10
N PHE A 51 -1.14 4.87 -2.26
CA PHE A 51 -0.48 5.09 -0.96
C PHE A 51 -0.74 3.97 0.06
N THR A 52 -1.91 3.31 0.02
CA THR A 52 -2.24 2.19 0.92
C THR A 52 -1.64 0.87 0.44
N GLN A 53 -1.63 0.65 -0.88
CA GLN A 53 -0.84 -0.40 -1.50
C GLN A 53 0.66 -0.23 -1.19
N THR A 54 1.24 0.94 -1.49
CA THR A 54 2.62 1.28 -1.17
C THR A 54 2.90 1.23 0.34
N ALA A 55 1.90 1.47 1.20
CA ALA A 55 2.05 1.24 2.64
C ALA A 55 2.28 -0.25 2.97
N ARG A 56 1.45 -1.15 2.44
CA ARG A 56 1.60 -2.61 2.62
C ARG A 56 2.85 -3.17 1.91
N GLU A 57 3.23 -2.61 0.76
CA GLU A 57 4.49 -2.95 0.07
C GLU A 57 5.73 -2.52 0.88
N ILE A 58 5.68 -1.35 1.53
CA ILE A 58 6.77 -0.83 2.37
C ILE A 58 6.89 -1.61 3.69
N THR A 59 5.78 -2.00 4.32
CA THR A 59 5.84 -2.82 5.55
C THR A 59 6.39 -4.22 5.29
N ASN A 60 6.30 -4.70 4.05
CA ASN A 60 6.61 -6.09 3.72
C ASN A 60 7.91 -6.24 2.89
N GLN A 61 8.79 -5.22 2.78
CA GLN A 61 10.04 -5.40 1.98
C GLN A 61 10.97 -6.56 2.45
N THR A 62 11.71 -7.40 3.17
CA THR A 62 12.23 -8.69 2.68
C THR A 62 12.82 -8.62 1.26
N THR A 63 14.05 -9.09 1.10
CA THR A 63 14.68 -9.44 -0.19
C THR A 63 15.68 -10.56 0.10
N TYR A 64 15.77 -11.56 -0.77
CA TYR A 64 16.66 -12.70 -0.57
C TYR A 64 17.30 -13.12 -1.90
N TYR A 65 18.62 -13.39 -1.83
CA TYR A 65 19.48 -13.98 -2.87
C TYR A 65 19.69 -13.21 -4.18
N GLY A 66 20.96 -12.90 -4.47
CA GLY A 66 21.66 -13.91 -5.27
C GLY A 66 22.17 -13.55 -6.66
N LEU A 67 22.29 -12.27 -7.02
CA LEU A 67 23.18 -11.83 -8.12
C LEU A 67 23.54 -10.34 -7.96
N GLU A 68 24.73 -9.92 -8.37
CA GLU A 68 25.20 -8.54 -8.17
C GLU A 68 24.51 -7.55 -9.11
N ARG A 69 24.18 -6.34 -8.61
CA ARG A 69 23.75 -5.23 -9.48
C ARG A 69 24.97 -4.53 -10.08
N GLY A 70 25.45 -5.08 -11.20
CA GLY A 70 26.21 -4.29 -12.17
C GLY A 70 25.32 -3.25 -12.87
N ASN A 71 25.92 -2.44 -13.73
CA ASN A 71 25.17 -1.54 -14.63
C ASN A 71 24.46 -2.29 -15.78
N GLN A 72 24.62 -3.61 -15.87
CA GLN A 72 24.02 -4.50 -16.86
C GLN A 72 23.25 -5.62 -16.14
N ALA A 73 22.28 -6.23 -16.81
CA ALA A 73 21.60 -7.41 -16.31
C ALA A 73 22.53 -8.65 -16.37
N ALA A 74 22.27 -9.63 -15.51
CA ALA A 74 23.02 -10.88 -15.46
C ALA A 74 22.09 -12.04 -15.11
N SER A 75 22.40 -13.24 -15.62
CA SER A 75 21.68 -14.49 -15.33
C SER A 75 22.58 -15.46 -14.56
N GLY A 76 21.96 -16.38 -13.81
CA GLY A 76 22.70 -17.37 -13.02
C GLY A 76 21.83 -18.57 -12.65
N SER A 77 22.38 -19.77 -12.81
CA SER A 77 21.69 -21.04 -12.53
C SER A 77 21.30 -21.18 -11.06
N LEU A 78 20.03 -21.53 -10.81
CA LEU A 78 19.59 -22.01 -9.51
C LEU A 78 20.03 -23.47 -9.35
N PRO A 79 20.65 -23.88 -8.23
CA PRO A 79 21.08 -25.26 -8.05
C PRO A 79 19.92 -26.25 -8.17
N GLU A 80 20.09 -27.31 -8.97
CA GLU A 80 19.06 -28.34 -9.17
C GLU A 80 18.48 -28.90 -7.84
N PRO A 81 19.27 -29.15 -6.77
CA PRO A 81 18.72 -29.60 -5.49
C PRO A 81 17.81 -28.56 -4.80
N TYR A 82 18.07 -27.26 -5.01
CA TYR A 82 17.23 -26.18 -4.51
C TYR A 82 15.89 -26.15 -5.26
N VAL A 83 15.92 -26.27 -6.59
CA VAL A 83 14.71 -26.29 -7.42
C VAL A 83 13.88 -27.55 -7.15
N LYS A 84 14.51 -28.71 -6.98
CA LYS A 84 13.85 -29.96 -6.54
C LYS A 84 13.25 -29.85 -5.14
N GLN A 85 13.94 -29.20 -4.19
CA GLN A 85 13.35 -28.91 -2.88
C GLN A 85 12.13 -28.00 -3.00
N LYS A 86 12.16 -26.99 -3.88
CA LYS A 86 11.01 -26.13 -4.16
C LYS A 86 9.83 -26.95 -4.70
N GLN A 87 10.03 -27.80 -5.70
CA GLN A 87 9.00 -28.71 -6.23
C GLN A 87 8.41 -29.61 -5.14
N ALA A 88 9.25 -30.23 -4.30
CA ALA A 88 8.81 -31.13 -3.23
C ALA A 88 8.03 -30.45 -2.09
N THR A 89 8.16 -29.13 -1.93
CA THR A 89 7.48 -28.36 -0.87
C THR A 89 6.40 -27.39 -1.40
N HIS A 90 6.18 -27.34 -2.71
CA HIS A 90 5.24 -26.39 -3.31
C HIS A 90 3.80 -26.89 -3.18
N SER A 91 2.97 -26.14 -2.46
CA SER A 91 1.52 -26.21 -2.64
C SER A 91 1.10 -25.27 -3.79
N PRO A 92 0.45 -25.77 -4.85
CA PRO A 92 -0.07 -24.94 -5.93
C PRO A 92 -1.29 -24.13 -5.43
N PRO A 93 -1.28 -22.79 -5.53
CA PRO A 93 -2.51 -22.02 -5.40
C PRO A 93 -3.47 -22.31 -6.57
N GLU A 94 -4.74 -21.90 -6.44
CA GLU A 94 -5.78 -22.15 -7.47
C GLU A 94 -5.38 -21.61 -8.85
N GLU A 95 -4.69 -20.47 -8.91
CA GLU A 95 -4.26 -19.85 -10.16
C GLU A 95 -3.03 -20.51 -10.81
N PHE A 96 -2.48 -21.59 -10.22
CA PHE A 96 -1.21 -22.18 -10.68
C PHE A 96 -1.29 -22.83 -12.07
N GLU A 97 -2.38 -23.52 -12.40
CA GLU A 97 -2.55 -24.08 -13.75
C GLU A 97 -2.64 -22.94 -14.80
N ARG A 98 -3.24 -21.79 -14.44
CA ARG A 98 -3.28 -20.63 -15.35
C ARG A 98 -1.89 -20.03 -15.59
N LEU A 99 -0.97 -20.09 -14.63
CA LEU A 99 0.45 -19.75 -14.84
C LEU A 99 1.11 -20.71 -15.85
N LEU A 100 0.75 -22.00 -15.83
CA LEU A 100 1.26 -23.00 -16.77
C LEU A 100 0.73 -22.74 -18.20
N ASP A 101 -0.58 -22.50 -18.37
CA ASP A 101 -1.19 -22.15 -19.66
C ASP A 101 -0.47 -20.97 -20.34
N ILE A 102 -0.31 -19.87 -19.58
CA ILE A 102 0.28 -18.61 -20.06
C ILE A 102 1.75 -18.83 -20.49
N LEU A 103 2.49 -19.68 -19.77
CA LEU A 103 3.85 -20.03 -20.15
C LEU A 103 3.90 -20.86 -21.43
N ASP A 104 2.95 -21.75 -21.69
CA ASP A 104 2.93 -22.52 -22.95
C ASP A 104 2.49 -21.67 -24.15
N GLU A 105 1.46 -20.85 -23.98
CA GLU A 105 0.93 -19.98 -25.04
C GLU A 105 1.92 -18.86 -25.41
N HIS A 106 2.49 -18.18 -24.41
CA HIS A 106 3.26 -16.95 -24.62
C HIS A 106 4.77 -17.08 -24.39
N ARG A 107 5.25 -18.15 -23.73
CA ARG A 107 6.64 -18.31 -23.21
C ARG A 107 7.07 -17.28 -22.17
N ILE A 108 6.18 -16.36 -21.79
CA ILE A 108 6.39 -15.38 -20.72
C ILE A 108 5.11 -15.19 -19.91
N ALA A 109 5.26 -15.17 -18.59
CA ALA A 109 4.17 -14.90 -17.65
C ALA A 109 4.58 -13.83 -16.62
N TYR A 110 3.63 -12.98 -16.22
CA TYR A 110 3.79 -11.96 -15.18
C TYR A 110 2.96 -12.29 -13.93
N VAL A 111 3.63 -12.58 -12.81
CA VAL A 111 3.01 -13.09 -11.57
C VAL A 111 2.81 -11.96 -10.55
N MET A 112 1.57 -11.50 -10.44
CA MET A 112 1.12 -10.48 -9.49
C MET A 112 0.67 -11.12 -8.19
N GLY A 113 0.93 -10.48 -7.06
CA GLY A 113 0.39 -10.93 -5.77
C GLY A 113 1.12 -10.35 -4.58
N GLY A 114 0.74 -10.79 -3.39
CA GLY A 114 1.34 -10.31 -2.15
C GLY A 114 2.85 -10.55 -2.07
N LYS A 115 3.51 -9.84 -1.15
CA LYS A 115 4.87 -10.22 -0.76
C LYS A 115 4.82 -11.55 0.00
N ASP A 116 5.81 -12.40 -0.22
CA ASP A 116 6.09 -13.63 0.55
C ASP A 116 4.97 -14.69 0.52
N THR A 117 3.95 -14.52 -0.34
CA THR A 117 2.87 -15.50 -0.64
C THR A 117 3.35 -16.76 -1.35
N GLY A 118 4.62 -16.84 -1.75
CA GLY A 118 5.20 -17.99 -2.43
C GLY A 118 5.42 -17.84 -3.94
N ARG A 119 5.12 -16.67 -4.53
CA ARG A 119 5.30 -16.38 -5.98
C ARG A 119 6.61 -16.89 -6.59
N PHE A 120 7.74 -16.67 -5.93
CA PHE A 120 9.05 -17.15 -6.39
C PHE A 120 9.15 -18.69 -6.41
N THR A 121 8.56 -19.37 -5.43
CA THR A 121 8.46 -20.85 -5.43
C THR A 121 7.62 -21.31 -6.61
N SER A 122 6.43 -20.74 -6.82
CA SER A 122 5.55 -21.10 -7.94
C SER A 122 6.20 -20.81 -9.30
N ALA A 123 6.89 -19.68 -9.46
CA ALA A 123 7.66 -19.37 -10.66
C ALA A 123 8.75 -20.44 -10.95
N CYS A 124 9.54 -20.81 -9.93
CA CYS A 124 10.56 -21.84 -10.07
C CYS A 124 9.96 -23.20 -10.46
N VAL A 125 8.83 -23.59 -9.86
CA VAL A 125 8.17 -24.88 -10.14
C VAL A 125 7.53 -24.89 -11.53
N ALA A 126 6.86 -23.80 -11.93
CA ALA A 126 6.27 -23.67 -13.26
C ALA A 126 7.32 -23.82 -14.36
N LEU A 127 8.48 -23.17 -14.21
CA LEU A 127 9.62 -23.31 -15.12
C LEU A 127 10.24 -24.71 -15.07
N ALA A 128 10.45 -25.28 -13.87
CA ALA A 128 10.98 -26.62 -13.71
C ALA A 128 10.07 -27.70 -14.34
N ASN A 129 8.76 -27.45 -14.39
CA ASN A 129 7.76 -28.29 -15.06
C ASN A 129 7.74 -28.12 -16.60
N ARG A 130 8.66 -27.33 -17.17
CA ARG A 130 8.84 -27.15 -18.64
C ARG A 130 10.26 -27.44 -19.10
N VAL A 131 11.28 -26.91 -18.41
CA VAL A 131 12.71 -27.08 -18.78
C VAL A 131 13.47 -28.07 -17.90
N GLY A 132 12.85 -28.56 -16.82
CA GLY A 132 13.50 -29.41 -15.81
C GLY A 132 14.25 -28.61 -14.74
N ALA A 133 14.36 -29.18 -13.54
CA ALA A 133 14.88 -28.51 -12.35
C ALA A 133 16.35 -28.02 -12.47
N GLY A 134 17.15 -28.62 -13.35
CA GLY A 134 18.55 -28.23 -13.60
C GLY A 134 18.73 -27.10 -14.62
N LYS A 135 17.64 -26.60 -15.22
CA LYS A 135 17.65 -25.54 -16.24
C LYS A 135 16.92 -24.26 -15.82
N VAL A 136 16.71 -24.07 -14.51
CA VAL A 136 16.08 -22.84 -14.00
C VAL A 136 17.16 -21.84 -13.58
N LEU A 137 17.14 -20.64 -14.17
CA LEU A 137 18.03 -19.52 -13.86
C LEU A 137 17.27 -18.39 -13.18
N SER A 138 18.00 -17.53 -12.47
CA SER A 138 17.52 -16.27 -11.92
C SER A 138 18.23 -15.11 -12.63
N ILE A 139 17.48 -14.11 -13.08
CA ILE A 139 18.00 -12.90 -13.69
C ILE A 139 17.97 -11.75 -12.67
N ALA A 140 19.12 -11.11 -12.46
CA ALA A 140 19.18 -9.84 -11.75
C ALA A 140 18.95 -8.66 -12.73
N PRO A 141 17.96 -7.79 -12.48
CA PRO A 141 17.80 -6.57 -13.25
C PRO A 141 18.91 -5.58 -12.92
N GLY A 142 19.58 -5.08 -13.97
CA GLY A 142 20.56 -4.00 -13.91
C GLY A 142 19.97 -2.66 -13.50
N GLY A 143 20.82 -1.63 -13.47
CA GLY A 143 20.41 -0.27 -13.13
C GLY A 143 19.58 0.41 -14.23
N GLY A 144 18.26 0.51 -14.05
CA GLY A 144 17.39 1.39 -14.85
C GLY A 144 16.98 0.88 -16.23
N THR A 145 17.22 -0.39 -16.54
CA THR A 145 16.95 -1.02 -17.84
C THR A 145 15.50 -1.50 -17.98
N SER A 146 14.94 -1.45 -19.20
CA SER A 146 13.60 -1.97 -19.52
C SER A 146 13.60 -3.48 -19.78
N LEU A 147 12.43 -4.13 -19.71
CA LEU A 147 12.31 -5.58 -19.88
C LEU A 147 12.86 -6.11 -21.24
N PRO A 148 12.62 -5.46 -22.40
CA PRO A 148 13.21 -5.88 -23.67
C PRO A 148 14.74 -5.79 -23.68
N GLU A 149 15.32 -4.73 -23.09
CA GLU A 149 16.78 -4.52 -23.03
C GLU A 149 17.48 -5.52 -22.09
N ILE A 150 16.82 -5.93 -21.01
CA ILE A 150 17.30 -7.01 -20.12
C ILE A 150 17.44 -8.32 -20.91
N VAL A 151 16.49 -8.61 -21.80
CA VAL A 151 16.48 -9.83 -22.64
C VAL A 151 17.41 -9.72 -23.84
N ASP A 152 17.61 -8.52 -24.40
CA ASP A 152 18.60 -8.27 -25.45
C ASP A 152 20.06 -8.21 -24.92
N THR A 153 20.26 -8.24 -23.60
CA THR A 153 21.60 -8.26 -23.00
C THR A 153 22.25 -9.63 -23.25
N PRO A 154 23.42 -9.71 -23.90
CA PRO A 154 24.07 -10.99 -24.21
C PRO A 154 24.29 -11.85 -22.95
N SER A 155 24.03 -13.16 -23.09
CA SER A 155 24.14 -14.16 -22.02
C SER A 155 23.18 -13.97 -20.82
N VAL A 156 22.09 -13.21 -20.97
CA VAL A 156 21.03 -13.14 -19.94
C VAL A 156 19.91 -14.17 -20.16
N VAL A 157 19.63 -14.53 -21.42
CA VAL A 157 18.74 -15.65 -21.77
C VAL A 157 19.58 -16.78 -22.37
N GLU A 158 19.43 -17.99 -21.84
CA GLU A 158 20.03 -19.21 -22.35
C GLU A 158 19.02 -20.07 -23.12
N ASP A 159 19.48 -20.73 -24.19
CA ASP A 159 18.63 -21.52 -25.09
C ASP A 159 18.03 -22.75 -24.38
N GLY A 160 16.71 -22.93 -24.50
CA GLY A 160 15.97 -24.03 -23.88
C GLY A 160 16.01 -24.05 -22.34
N CYS A 161 16.26 -22.90 -21.71
CA CYS A 161 16.28 -22.68 -20.26
C CYS A 161 15.11 -21.81 -19.77
N GLY A 162 14.82 -21.89 -18.48
CA GLY A 162 13.70 -21.20 -17.83
C GLY A 162 14.18 -20.16 -16.83
N HIS A 163 13.70 -18.93 -16.92
CA HIS A 163 14.30 -17.79 -16.22
C HIS A 163 13.29 -17.13 -15.27
N VAL A 164 13.71 -16.78 -14.04
CA VAL A 164 12.91 -15.99 -13.09
C VAL A 164 13.49 -14.58 -12.97
N LEU A 165 12.64 -13.55 -12.99
CA LEU A 165 13.05 -12.14 -12.85
C LEU A 165 12.15 -11.41 -11.85
N GLU A 166 12.65 -11.02 -10.67
CA GLU A 166 11.90 -10.19 -9.71
C GLU A 166 12.19 -8.69 -9.91
N LEU A 167 11.16 -7.91 -10.22
CA LEU A 167 11.21 -6.46 -10.48
C LEU A 167 10.75 -5.65 -9.26
N SER A 168 11.47 -4.56 -8.99
CA SER A 168 11.22 -3.68 -7.83
C SER A 168 10.16 -2.59 -8.08
N SER A 169 9.68 -2.43 -9.32
CA SER A 169 8.58 -1.56 -9.74
C SER A 169 7.92 -2.17 -10.98
N ALA A 170 6.64 -1.88 -11.21
CA ALA A 170 5.92 -2.27 -12.44
C ALA A 170 6.00 -1.20 -13.54
N GLU A 171 6.58 -0.02 -13.27
CA GLU A 171 6.54 1.15 -14.16
C GLU A 171 7.31 0.98 -15.50
N SER A 172 7.93 -0.18 -15.74
CA SER A 172 8.62 -0.55 -16.99
C SER A 172 8.07 -1.81 -17.67
N VAL A 173 6.92 -2.36 -17.23
CA VAL A 173 6.29 -3.55 -17.81
C VAL A 173 4.97 -3.19 -18.48
N THR A 174 4.82 -3.56 -19.76
CA THR A 174 3.60 -3.35 -20.55
C THR A 174 3.28 -4.61 -21.37
N LYS A 175 2.02 -4.78 -21.82
CA LYS A 175 1.63 -5.89 -22.69
C LYS A 175 2.47 -5.96 -23.98
N GLN A 176 2.84 -4.80 -24.53
CA GLN A 176 3.71 -4.69 -25.70
C GLN A 176 5.13 -5.21 -25.41
N ALA A 177 5.71 -4.87 -24.25
CA ALA A 177 7.02 -5.36 -23.84
C ALA A 177 7.00 -6.88 -23.57
N LEU A 178 5.94 -7.39 -22.91
CA LEU A 178 5.76 -8.83 -22.69
C LEU A 178 5.61 -9.59 -24.01
N ALA A 179 4.77 -9.11 -24.94
CA ALA A 179 4.58 -9.73 -26.26
C ALA A 179 5.88 -9.74 -27.09
N ALA A 180 6.63 -8.64 -27.12
CA ALA A 180 7.90 -8.55 -27.82
C ALA A 180 8.95 -9.52 -27.25
N VAL A 181 9.03 -9.64 -25.92
CA VAL A 181 9.91 -10.59 -25.25
C VAL A 181 9.46 -12.04 -25.45
N GLY A 182 8.17 -12.36 -25.35
CA GLY A 182 7.63 -13.70 -25.63
C GLY A 182 7.93 -14.17 -27.04
N GLY A 183 7.85 -13.26 -28.02
CA GLY A 183 8.27 -13.52 -29.40
C GLY A 183 9.75 -13.89 -29.54
N ARG A 184 10.65 -13.24 -28.77
CA ARG A 184 12.08 -13.56 -28.72
C ARG A 184 12.36 -14.88 -28.00
N LEU A 185 11.72 -15.12 -26.86
CA LEU A 185 11.86 -16.36 -26.09
C LEU A 185 11.47 -17.60 -26.90
N LYS A 186 10.46 -17.49 -27.78
CA LYS A 186 10.11 -18.54 -28.74
C LYS A 186 11.24 -18.89 -29.72
N THR A 187 12.08 -17.94 -30.13
CA THR A 187 13.28 -18.18 -30.97
C THR A 187 14.38 -18.92 -30.21
N HIS A 188 14.51 -18.67 -28.91
CA HIS A 188 15.51 -19.31 -28.02
C HIS A 188 14.99 -20.61 -27.34
N GLU A 189 13.80 -21.08 -27.71
CA GLU A 189 13.04 -22.14 -27.01
C GLU A 189 12.88 -21.95 -25.48
N ALA A 190 13.16 -20.74 -24.98
CA ALA A 190 13.28 -20.40 -23.58
C ALA A 190 11.93 -20.01 -22.96
N TYR A 191 11.92 -19.87 -21.63
CA TYR A 191 10.77 -19.41 -20.85
C TYR A 191 11.20 -18.31 -19.85
N LEU A 192 10.30 -17.38 -19.52
CA LEU A 192 10.53 -16.34 -18.50
C LEU A 192 9.30 -16.15 -17.59
N VAL A 193 9.50 -16.18 -16.27
CA VAL A 193 8.51 -15.72 -15.29
C VAL A 193 8.99 -14.40 -14.67
N VAL A 194 8.24 -13.33 -14.91
CA VAL A 194 8.48 -12.02 -14.32
C VAL A 194 7.61 -11.88 -13.07
N ILE A 195 8.21 -11.53 -11.94
CA ILE A 195 7.54 -11.30 -10.65
C ILE A 195 7.64 -9.80 -10.35
N GLY A 196 6.52 -9.07 -10.37
CA GLY A 196 6.50 -7.63 -10.07
C GLY A 196 5.70 -7.27 -8.82
N PRO A 197 5.51 -5.99 -8.47
CA PRO A 197 4.58 -5.60 -7.43
C PRO A 197 3.13 -5.95 -7.83
N PRO A 198 2.20 -6.10 -6.86
CA PRO A 198 0.80 -6.41 -7.13
C PRO A 198 0.08 -5.22 -7.77
N ALA A 199 0.17 -5.08 -9.09
CA ALA A 199 -0.92 -4.44 -9.81
C ALA A 199 -2.23 -5.20 -9.49
N ARG A 200 -3.36 -4.50 -9.42
CA ARG A 200 -4.64 -5.18 -9.60
C ARG A 200 -4.55 -5.89 -10.96
N MET A 201 -4.97 -7.15 -11.07
CA MET A 201 -5.09 -7.84 -12.38
C MET A 201 -5.80 -6.92 -13.39
N VAL A 202 -6.85 -6.29 -12.86
CA VAL A 202 -7.79 -5.31 -13.40
C VAL A 202 -7.18 -3.97 -13.87
N ASP A 203 -6.06 -3.51 -13.29
CA ASP A 203 -5.42 -2.22 -13.62
C ASP A 203 -4.03 -2.41 -14.27
N SER A 204 -3.71 -3.62 -14.75
CA SER A 204 -2.35 -3.97 -15.18
C SER A 204 -2.08 -3.72 -16.67
N GLY A 205 -3.10 -3.76 -17.51
CA GLY A 205 -3.00 -3.76 -18.98
C GLY A 205 -2.36 -5.00 -19.61
N LEU A 206 -1.77 -5.88 -18.80
CA LEU A 206 -0.98 -7.03 -19.26
C LEU A 206 -1.87 -8.16 -19.83
N GLY A 207 -3.13 -8.21 -19.39
CA GLY A 207 -4.14 -9.15 -19.88
C GLY A 207 -3.67 -10.60 -19.84
N ASP A 208 -3.71 -11.26 -21.00
CA ASP A 208 -3.44 -12.69 -21.20
C ASP A 208 -2.08 -13.15 -20.67
N TYR A 209 -1.10 -12.24 -20.57
CA TYR A 209 0.26 -12.53 -20.10
C TYR A 209 0.41 -12.57 -18.57
N ALA A 210 -0.64 -12.24 -17.81
CA ALA A 210 -0.53 -11.98 -16.38
C ALA A 210 -1.50 -12.79 -15.54
N VAL A 211 -1.05 -13.17 -14.34
CA VAL A 211 -1.78 -14.07 -13.43
C VAL A 211 -1.72 -13.55 -11.99
N GLY A 212 -2.85 -13.63 -11.29
CA GLY A 212 -2.92 -13.43 -9.85
C GLY A 212 -2.28 -14.59 -9.10
N HIS A 213 -1.76 -14.33 -7.90
CA HIS A 213 -1.17 -15.34 -7.04
C HIS A 213 -1.60 -15.11 -5.60
N SER A 214 -2.62 -15.86 -5.21
CA SER A 214 -3.08 -16.03 -3.85
C SER A 214 -2.00 -16.61 -2.92
N THR A 215 -2.21 -16.50 -1.60
CA THR A 215 -1.43 -17.29 -0.65
C THR A 215 -1.95 -18.73 -0.69
N PRO A 216 -1.11 -19.75 -0.97
CA PRO A 216 -1.56 -21.14 -0.93
C PRO A 216 -1.93 -21.53 0.51
N ASP A 217 -2.83 -22.50 0.65
CA ASP A 217 -3.34 -22.92 1.95
C ASP A 217 -2.23 -23.32 2.94
N ALA A 218 -2.31 -22.79 4.16
CA ALA A 218 -1.28 -22.91 5.17
C ALA A 218 -1.15 -24.34 5.73
N ARG A 219 -2.23 -25.13 5.75
CA ARG A 219 -2.24 -26.54 6.15
C ARG A 219 -1.55 -27.40 5.07
N ASP A 220 -1.85 -27.13 3.80
CA ASP A 220 -1.24 -27.79 2.64
C ASP A 220 0.27 -27.51 2.52
N VAL A 221 0.69 -26.28 2.85
CA VAL A 221 2.11 -25.89 2.95
C VAL A 221 2.78 -26.55 4.16
N LEU A 222 2.07 -26.66 5.30
CA LEU A 222 2.59 -27.36 6.48
C LEU A 222 2.80 -28.85 6.19
N GLU A 223 1.79 -29.54 5.64
CA GLU A 223 1.86 -30.96 5.30
C GLU A 223 3.03 -31.26 4.36
N ARG A 224 3.14 -30.53 3.24
CA ARG A 224 4.25 -30.73 2.29
C ARG A 224 5.62 -30.47 2.92
N HIS A 225 5.75 -29.49 3.82
CA HIS A 225 7.01 -29.29 4.54
C HIS A 225 7.28 -30.38 5.59
N LEU A 226 6.28 -30.85 6.32
CA LEU A 226 6.44 -31.91 7.32
C LEU A 226 6.83 -33.25 6.67
N THR A 227 6.20 -33.62 5.56
CA THR A 227 6.51 -34.86 4.80
C THR A 227 7.94 -34.87 4.23
N GLN A 228 8.63 -33.73 4.16
CA GLN A 228 10.06 -33.63 3.81
C GLN A 228 11.01 -33.63 5.03
N LEU A 229 10.48 -33.66 6.26
CA LEU A 229 11.24 -33.44 7.50
C LEU A 229 11.04 -34.51 8.59
N ILE A 230 9.90 -35.23 8.58
CA ILE A 230 9.49 -36.18 9.64
C ILE A 230 8.70 -37.38 9.09
N ASP A 231 8.44 -38.35 9.97
CA ASP A 231 7.55 -39.48 9.70
C ASP A 231 6.06 -39.09 9.59
N ASP A 232 5.32 -39.76 8.71
CA ASP A 232 3.86 -39.63 8.52
C ASP A 232 3.05 -39.69 9.83
N THR A 233 3.51 -40.47 10.81
CA THR A 233 2.77 -40.72 12.05
C THR A 233 2.79 -39.50 12.98
N TYR A 234 3.87 -38.71 12.97
CA TYR A 234 3.90 -37.41 13.64
C TYR A 234 3.37 -36.28 12.76
N SER A 235 3.55 -36.36 11.43
CA SER A 235 2.97 -35.38 10.49
C SER A 235 1.45 -35.29 10.64
N LYS A 236 0.75 -36.43 10.63
CA LYS A 236 -0.70 -36.50 10.88
C LYS A 236 -1.10 -35.91 12.23
N LYS A 237 -0.35 -36.20 13.30
CA LYS A 237 -0.60 -35.63 14.64
C LYS A 237 -0.42 -34.11 14.71
N CYS A 238 0.46 -33.52 13.89
CA CYS A 238 0.53 -32.08 13.74
C CYS A 238 -0.70 -31.51 13.02
N LEU A 239 -1.15 -32.17 11.95
CA LEU A 239 -2.32 -31.76 11.15
C LEU A 239 -3.66 -32.00 11.88
N GLU A 240 -3.70 -32.91 12.85
CA GLU A 240 -4.84 -33.20 13.74
C GLU A 240 -4.88 -32.31 14.99
N SER A 241 -3.81 -31.56 15.31
CA SER A 241 -3.71 -30.75 16.52
C SER A 241 -4.60 -29.50 16.44
N PRO A 242 -5.56 -29.29 17.37
CA PRO A 242 -6.45 -28.14 17.35
C PRO A 242 -5.73 -26.79 17.44
N ALA A 243 -4.68 -26.69 18.25
CA ALA A 243 -3.90 -25.45 18.41
C ALA A 243 -3.11 -25.09 17.13
N LEU A 244 -2.67 -26.09 16.36
CA LEU A 244 -2.08 -25.84 15.05
C LEU A 244 -3.15 -25.50 14.01
N ALA A 245 -4.34 -26.11 14.05
CA ALA A 245 -5.45 -25.73 13.18
C ALA A 245 -5.91 -24.27 13.44
N GLU A 246 -5.96 -23.84 14.70
CA GLU A 246 -6.24 -22.47 15.11
C GLU A 246 -5.17 -21.49 14.60
N TYR A 247 -3.88 -21.80 14.81
CA TYR A 247 -2.78 -20.99 14.29
C TYR A 247 -2.81 -20.87 12.75
N LEU A 248 -3.03 -21.97 12.03
CA LEU A 248 -3.14 -21.98 10.56
C LEU A 248 -4.39 -21.21 10.08
N GLY A 249 -5.47 -21.21 10.86
CA GLY A 249 -6.65 -20.39 10.64
C GLY A 249 -6.37 -18.87 10.63
N THR A 250 -5.28 -18.42 11.25
CA THR A 250 -4.84 -17.01 11.16
C THR A 250 -4.24 -16.62 9.80
N SER A 251 -4.18 -17.57 8.85
CA SER A 251 -3.60 -17.39 7.50
C SER A 251 -2.13 -16.93 7.50
N PRO A 252 -1.23 -17.61 8.25
CA PRO A 252 0.19 -17.27 8.32
C PRO A 252 0.89 -17.46 6.96
N LEU A 253 1.95 -16.68 6.70
CA LEU A 253 2.63 -16.70 5.41
C LEU A 253 3.43 -18.01 5.22
N PRO A 254 3.60 -18.52 3.98
CA PRO A 254 4.33 -19.76 3.71
C PRO A 254 5.75 -19.82 4.30
N GLY A 255 6.43 -18.68 4.46
CA GLY A 255 7.73 -18.60 5.14
C GLY A 255 7.67 -18.90 6.65
N GLU A 256 6.58 -18.51 7.30
CA GLU A 256 6.29 -18.75 8.72
C GLU A 256 5.85 -20.20 8.94
N VAL A 257 4.97 -20.71 8.06
CA VAL A 257 4.57 -22.13 8.03
C VAL A 257 5.78 -23.05 7.84
N ARG A 258 6.70 -22.71 6.92
CA ARG A 258 7.97 -23.43 6.76
C ARG A 258 8.81 -23.42 8.03
N HIS A 259 8.86 -22.31 8.77
CA HIS A 259 9.61 -22.24 10.02
C HIS A 259 8.96 -23.10 11.11
N LEU A 260 7.64 -23.06 11.24
CA LEU A 260 6.85 -23.94 12.09
C LEU A 260 7.10 -25.42 11.79
N ALA A 261 7.12 -25.83 10.51
CA ALA A 261 7.41 -27.21 10.11
C ALA A 261 8.78 -27.70 10.61
N VAL A 262 9.82 -26.87 10.46
CA VAL A 262 11.18 -27.17 10.98
C VAL A 262 11.18 -27.25 12.51
N GLN A 263 10.46 -26.36 13.20
CA GLN A 263 10.36 -26.38 14.66
C GLN A 263 9.57 -27.58 15.20
N LEU A 264 8.55 -28.06 14.47
CA LEU A 264 7.84 -29.29 14.78
C LEU A 264 8.74 -30.52 14.59
N ALA A 265 9.57 -30.55 13.54
CA ALA A 265 10.57 -31.59 13.33
C ALA A 265 11.65 -31.61 14.43
N GLU A 266 12.17 -30.45 14.83
CA GLU A 266 13.07 -30.33 15.99
C GLU A 266 12.40 -30.74 17.31
N GLY A 267 11.11 -30.46 17.48
CA GLY A 267 10.31 -30.85 18.63
C GLY A 267 10.15 -32.37 18.70
N ARG A 268 9.83 -33.00 17.56
CA ARG A 268 9.73 -34.46 17.39
C ARG A 268 11.01 -35.17 17.78
N ALA A 269 12.17 -34.68 17.32
CA ALA A 269 13.48 -35.22 17.69
C ALA A 269 13.80 -35.12 19.19
N LYS A 270 13.06 -34.29 19.94
CA LYS A 270 13.17 -34.08 21.39
C LYS A 270 11.98 -34.65 22.18
N GLY A 271 11.11 -35.43 21.52
CA GLY A 271 9.94 -36.08 22.12
C GLY A 271 8.78 -35.15 22.50
N ALA A 272 8.80 -33.89 22.08
CA ALA A 272 7.73 -32.94 22.37
C ALA A 272 6.45 -33.24 21.57
N LYS A 273 5.31 -32.76 22.08
CA LYS A 273 4.03 -32.72 21.36
C LYS A 273 3.94 -31.51 20.38
N PRO A 274 2.99 -31.51 19.42
CA PRO A 274 2.79 -30.39 18.52
C PRO A 274 2.39 -29.09 19.22
N GLU A 275 1.52 -29.16 20.23
CA GLU A 275 1.07 -28.01 21.01
C GLU A 275 2.24 -27.39 21.79
N GLU A 276 3.00 -28.25 22.48
CA GLU A 276 4.21 -27.84 23.18
C GLU A 276 5.25 -27.19 22.25
N ALA A 277 5.31 -27.58 20.97
CA ALA A 277 6.23 -26.99 20.00
C ALA A 277 5.76 -25.58 19.57
N LEU A 278 4.45 -25.36 19.46
CA LEU A 278 3.84 -24.06 19.19
C LEU A 278 4.03 -23.10 20.40
N ASP A 279 3.76 -23.56 21.61
CA ASP A 279 4.05 -22.81 22.85
C ASP A 279 5.54 -22.49 22.99
N LYS A 280 6.40 -23.46 22.66
CA LYS A 280 7.86 -23.25 22.61
C LYS A 280 8.26 -22.29 21.50
N LEU A 281 7.51 -22.14 20.40
CA LEU A 281 7.79 -21.14 19.36
C LEU A 281 7.46 -19.73 19.84
N ALA A 282 6.25 -19.51 20.37
CA ALA A 282 5.85 -18.21 20.91
C ALA A 282 6.74 -17.77 22.10
N SER A 283 7.01 -18.67 23.04
CA SER A 283 7.90 -18.38 24.18
C SER A 283 9.37 -18.25 23.79
N ARG A 284 9.87 -18.96 22.76
CA ARG A 284 11.21 -18.70 22.19
C ARG A 284 11.28 -17.33 21.53
N LEU A 285 10.28 -16.91 20.77
CA LEU A 285 10.27 -15.59 20.13
C LEU A 285 10.21 -14.47 21.19
N ARG A 286 9.36 -14.59 22.23
CA ARG A 286 9.36 -13.63 23.35
C ARG A 286 10.69 -13.61 24.10
N LYS A 287 11.26 -14.78 24.42
CA LYS A 287 12.57 -14.85 25.07
C LYS A 287 13.69 -14.28 24.18
N HIS A 288 13.65 -14.53 22.88
CA HIS A 288 14.64 -13.99 21.94
C HIS A 288 14.50 -12.47 21.80
N ALA A 289 13.30 -11.93 21.90
CA ALA A 289 13.07 -10.49 22.01
C ALA A 289 13.63 -9.91 23.32
N ASP A 290 13.47 -10.58 24.48
CA ASP A 290 14.14 -10.16 25.73
C ASP A 290 15.67 -10.23 25.61
N ASP A 291 16.25 -11.36 25.20
CA ASP A 291 17.69 -11.53 24.98
C ASP A 291 18.25 -10.48 23.96
N LEU A 292 17.44 -10.06 22.97
CA LEU A 292 17.75 -9.00 22.01
C LEU A 292 17.70 -7.61 22.65
N LEU A 293 16.72 -7.30 23.49
CA LEU A 293 16.59 -6.00 24.16
C LEU A 293 17.58 -5.85 25.33
N ARG A 294 18.00 -6.96 25.94
CA ARG A 294 18.92 -7.04 27.07
C ARG A 294 20.38 -6.81 26.67
N VAL A 295 20.72 -5.55 26.41
CA VAL A 295 22.06 -5.12 25.93
C VAL A 295 23.20 -5.53 26.87
N THR A 296 22.97 -5.59 28.18
CA THR A 296 23.95 -6.05 29.19
C THR A 296 23.28 -6.95 30.23
N LYS A 297 24.01 -7.94 30.77
CA LYS A 297 23.54 -8.77 31.90
C LYS A 297 23.57 -8.03 33.24
N GLU A 298 24.53 -7.11 33.39
CA GLU A 298 24.71 -6.24 34.54
C GLU A 298 24.14 -4.84 34.24
N ALA A 299 23.73 -4.13 35.30
CA ALA A 299 23.29 -2.74 35.19
C ALA A 299 24.50 -1.81 34.91
N PRO A 300 24.45 -0.93 33.90
CA PRO A 300 25.58 -0.06 33.54
C PRO A 300 25.87 0.95 34.67
N ALA A 301 27.03 0.82 35.31
CA ALA A 301 27.38 1.58 36.50
C ALA A 301 27.89 3.00 36.18
N LYS A 302 28.53 3.21 35.02
CA LYS A 302 29.09 4.51 34.62
C LYS A 302 28.22 5.19 33.56
N ALA A 303 28.16 6.52 33.60
CA ALA A 303 27.37 7.32 32.65
C ALA A 303 27.77 7.15 31.17
N ILE A 304 28.96 6.61 30.87
CA ILE A 304 29.39 6.23 29.51
C ILE A 304 28.73 4.91 29.08
N GLU A 305 28.73 3.91 29.98
CA GLU A 305 28.12 2.60 29.78
C GLU A 305 26.60 2.73 29.59
N VAL A 306 25.94 3.61 30.36
CA VAL A 306 24.51 3.94 30.19
C VAL A 306 24.20 4.47 28.78
N ARG A 307 25.05 5.36 28.23
CA ARG A 307 24.86 5.89 26.87
C ARG A 307 25.05 4.81 25.81
N ALA A 308 26.08 3.96 25.97
CA ALA A 308 26.31 2.83 25.07
C ALA A 308 25.14 1.82 25.10
N HIS A 309 24.60 1.54 26.30
CA HIS A 309 23.44 0.68 26.49
C HIS A 309 22.20 1.25 25.77
N LEU A 310 21.82 2.50 26.06
CA LEU A 310 20.67 3.14 25.41
C LEU A 310 20.82 3.25 23.89
N ARG A 311 22.02 3.52 23.37
CA ARG A 311 22.28 3.60 21.91
C ARG A 311 22.12 2.25 21.22
N LYS A 312 22.57 1.16 21.85
CA LYS A 312 22.34 -0.21 21.35
C LYS A 312 20.86 -0.59 21.43
N LEU A 313 20.18 -0.30 22.54
CA LEU A 313 18.75 -0.56 22.72
C LEU A 313 17.91 0.15 21.64
N ALA A 314 18.11 1.46 21.47
CA ALA A 314 17.45 2.26 20.45
C ALA A 314 17.70 1.73 19.02
N PHE A 315 18.95 1.32 18.72
CA PHE A 315 19.29 0.75 17.43
C PHE A 315 18.62 -0.61 17.20
N ARG A 316 18.61 -1.51 18.18
CA ARG A 316 17.98 -2.84 18.05
C ARG A 316 16.46 -2.74 17.87
N ILE A 317 15.80 -1.86 18.64
CA ILE A 317 14.36 -1.57 18.46
C ILE A 317 14.13 -1.02 17.04
N ALA A 318 14.84 0.02 16.62
CA ALA A 318 14.65 0.60 15.28
C ALA A 318 14.96 -0.40 14.15
N TYR A 319 15.97 -1.27 14.30
CA TYR A 319 16.34 -2.29 13.32
C TYR A 319 15.23 -3.32 13.11
N VAL A 320 14.63 -3.80 14.20
CA VAL A 320 13.53 -4.77 14.15
C VAL A 320 12.22 -4.12 13.67
N LEU A 321 11.87 -2.95 14.19
CA LEU A 321 10.64 -2.25 13.78
C LEU A 321 10.71 -1.76 12.33
N PHE A 322 11.86 -1.34 11.84
CA PHE A 322 12.06 -0.86 10.46
C PHE A 322 12.76 -1.92 9.57
N HIS A 323 12.55 -3.20 9.85
CA HIS A 323 13.03 -4.29 8.99
C HIS A 323 12.67 -4.06 7.50
N GLY A 324 13.52 -4.55 6.60
CA GLY A 324 13.38 -4.34 5.15
C GLY A 324 13.86 -2.97 4.65
N ASN A 325 13.92 -1.94 5.50
CA ASN A 325 14.36 -0.60 5.11
C ASN A 325 15.89 -0.53 4.96
N GLN A 326 16.35 0.53 4.28
CA GLN A 326 17.77 0.86 4.16
C GLN A 326 18.38 1.15 5.54
N LEU A 327 19.62 0.69 5.76
CA LEU A 327 20.32 0.83 7.04
C LEU A 327 20.55 2.29 7.43
N THR A 328 20.62 3.19 6.44
CA THR A 328 20.63 4.66 6.62
C THR A 328 19.35 5.15 7.31
N VAL A 329 18.18 4.76 6.81
CA VAL A 329 16.87 5.04 7.42
C VAL A 329 16.82 4.46 8.83
N VAL A 330 17.18 3.19 8.99
CA VAL A 330 17.22 2.54 10.32
C VAL A 330 18.10 3.30 11.32
N SER A 331 19.23 3.84 10.86
CA SER A 331 20.15 4.65 11.66
C SER A 331 19.59 6.03 12.03
N GLU A 332 18.82 6.66 11.13
CA GLU A 332 18.07 7.91 11.37
C GLU A 332 17.01 7.71 12.47
N VAL A 333 16.18 6.65 12.35
CA VAL A 333 15.18 6.33 13.38
C VAL A 333 15.79 5.88 14.70
N ALA A 334 16.87 5.09 14.67
CA ALA A 334 17.63 4.71 15.87
C ALA A 334 18.17 5.94 16.62
N SER A 335 18.66 6.96 15.89
CA SER A 335 19.18 8.19 16.47
C SER A 335 18.10 9.00 17.18
N SER A 336 16.94 9.16 16.54
CA SER A 336 15.79 9.84 17.15
C SER A 336 15.23 9.08 18.36
N LEU A 337 15.24 7.75 18.35
CA LEU A 337 14.84 6.94 19.51
C LEU A 337 15.86 7.06 20.65
N TYR A 338 17.17 7.06 20.35
CA TYR A 338 18.20 7.29 21.37
C TYR A 338 18.06 8.66 22.04
N VAL A 339 17.70 9.71 21.28
CA VAL A 339 17.41 11.04 21.83
C VAL A 339 16.14 11.00 22.68
N ALA A 340 15.07 10.32 22.25
CA ALA A 340 13.83 10.19 23.01
C ALA A 340 13.98 9.39 24.33
N LEU A 341 14.89 8.41 24.35
CA LEU A 341 15.26 7.63 25.54
C LEU A 341 16.30 8.32 26.44
N SER A 342 16.95 9.39 25.96
CA SER A 342 17.97 10.12 26.72
C SER A 342 17.34 11.12 27.70
N PRO A 343 17.93 11.32 28.90
CA PRO A 343 17.49 12.39 29.80
C PRO A 343 17.58 13.77 29.15
N PRO A 344 16.60 14.67 29.37
CA PRO A 344 16.57 15.99 28.75
C PRO A 344 17.76 16.86 29.17
N GLY A 345 18.11 17.83 28.33
CA GLY A 345 19.22 18.77 28.59
C GLY A 345 20.62 18.21 28.28
N ARG A 346 20.73 17.04 27.64
CA ARG A 346 22.01 16.46 27.18
C ARG A 346 22.15 16.61 25.65
N PRO A 347 23.35 16.92 25.14
CA PRO A 347 23.55 17.12 23.70
C PRO A 347 23.36 15.82 22.91
N ALA A 348 22.93 15.96 21.65
CA ALA A 348 22.89 14.86 20.70
C ALA A 348 24.29 14.24 20.49
N PRO A 349 24.39 12.94 20.18
CA PRO A 349 25.68 12.28 20.05
C PRO A 349 26.41 12.76 18.79
N THR A 350 27.63 13.26 18.95
CA THR A 350 28.48 13.76 17.86
C THR A 350 29.37 12.68 17.21
N SER A 351 29.38 11.44 17.74
CA SER A 351 30.14 10.33 17.16
C SER A 351 29.31 9.48 16.21
N SER A 352 29.98 8.84 15.25
CA SER A 352 29.33 7.95 14.27
C SER A 352 28.61 6.82 14.98
N LEU A 353 27.39 6.48 14.55
CA LEU A 353 26.62 5.39 15.19
C LEU A 353 27.38 4.05 15.23
N PHE A 354 28.32 3.86 14.28
CA PHE A 354 29.08 2.65 14.03
C PHE A 354 30.48 2.62 14.64
N ASP A 355 30.79 3.38 15.70
CA ASP A 355 32.09 3.38 16.41
C ASP A 355 32.61 1.99 16.87
N GLY A 356 31.80 0.93 16.79
CA GLY A 356 32.19 -0.47 17.00
C GLY A 356 31.63 -1.45 15.96
N GLY A 357 31.19 -0.97 14.80
CA GLY A 357 30.57 -1.79 13.74
C GLY A 357 29.13 -2.23 14.03
N LEU A 358 28.44 -2.70 12.98
CA LEU A 358 27.04 -3.16 13.04
C LEU A 358 26.85 -4.34 14.01
N GLU A 359 27.78 -5.30 13.99
CA GLU A 359 27.71 -6.50 14.83
C GLU A 359 27.79 -6.19 16.33
N SER A 360 28.52 -5.14 16.74
CA SER A 360 28.54 -4.69 18.14
C SER A 360 27.22 -4.06 18.56
N LEU A 361 26.52 -3.36 17.65
CA LEU A 361 25.18 -2.82 17.93
C LEU A 361 24.17 -3.95 18.08
N LEU A 362 24.16 -4.91 17.15
CA LEU A 362 23.25 -6.06 17.16
C LEU A 362 23.58 -7.09 18.26
N GLY A 363 24.85 -7.17 18.69
CA GLY A 363 25.31 -7.97 19.84
C GLY A 363 25.91 -9.34 19.51
N GLY A 364 26.30 -9.59 18.25
CA GLY A 364 26.75 -10.92 17.81
C GLY A 364 25.63 -11.96 17.69
N THR A 365 24.37 -11.55 17.85
CA THR A 365 23.18 -12.41 17.76
C THR A 365 23.03 -12.94 16.33
N THR A 366 23.28 -14.23 16.11
CA THR A 366 23.31 -14.90 14.78
C THR A 366 22.00 -14.84 14.00
N VAL A 367 20.90 -14.43 14.64
CA VAL A 367 19.56 -14.24 14.04
C VAL A 367 19.44 -12.86 13.36
N LEU A 368 20.28 -11.90 13.71
CA LEU A 368 20.34 -10.55 13.11
C LEU A 368 21.54 -10.39 12.16
N SER A 369 22.29 -11.47 11.91
CA SER A 369 23.31 -11.48 10.86
C SER A 369 22.67 -11.12 9.50
N PRO A 370 23.30 -10.28 8.66
CA PRO A 370 22.88 -10.16 7.27
C PRO A 370 22.92 -11.55 6.62
N ALA A 371 21.84 -11.93 5.93
CA ALA A 371 21.77 -13.19 5.21
C ALA A 371 22.99 -13.30 4.28
N GLY A 372 23.74 -14.40 4.43
CA GLY A 372 25.14 -14.46 4.02
C GLY A 372 25.35 -14.33 2.52
N GLU A 373 25.72 -13.13 2.05
CA GLU A 373 26.27 -12.90 0.73
C GLU A 373 27.68 -12.29 0.85
N THR A 374 28.71 -13.12 0.71
CA THR A 374 30.08 -12.68 0.43
C THR A 374 30.19 -12.26 -1.05
N GLY A 375 29.66 -11.08 -1.34
CA GLY A 375 29.77 -10.37 -2.63
C GLY A 375 30.22 -8.92 -2.42
N SER A 376 30.36 -8.18 -3.52
CA SER A 376 30.97 -6.84 -3.56
C SER A 376 30.15 -5.75 -2.82
N GLU A 377 30.78 -4.59 -2.65
CA GLU A 377 30.59 -3.69 -1.50
C GLU A 377 29.21 -2.99 -1.40
N GLY A 378 28.34 -3.11 -2.40
CA GLY A 378 27.06 -2.40 -2.45
C GLY A 378 25.94 -2.96 -1.55
N ARG A 379 25.94 -4.26 -1.21
CA ARG A 379 24.71 -4.93 -0.70
C ARG A 379 24.45 -4.86 0.81
N ARG A 380 25.40 -4.39 1.62
CA ARG A 380 25.34 -4.43 3.12
C ARG A 380 24.37 -3.42 3.77
N SER A 381 23.48 -2.81 2.99
CA SER A 381 22.84 -1.52 3.32
C SER A 381 21.33 -1.58 3.60
N ARG A 382 20.81 -2.73 4.07
CA ARG A 382 19.42 -2.89 4.59
C ARG A 382 19.42 -3.63 5.93
N ALA A 383 18.38 -3.42 6.74
CA ALA A 383 18.13 -4.29 7.90
C ALA A 383 17.62 -5.66 7.44
N ALA A 384 18.41 -6.69 7.74
CA ALA A 384 18.13 -8.09 7.41
C ALA A 384 17.36 -8.77 8.56
N GLY A 385 16.91 -10.01 8.34
CA GLY A 385 16.09 -10.72 9.33
C GLY A 385 14.63 -10.21 9.35
N GLY A 386 13.99 -10.17 8.18
CA GLY A 386 12.55 -9.95 8.05
C GLY A 386 11.77 -11.12 8.63
N ASN A 387 11.58 -11.12 9.94
CA ASN A 387 10.64 -11.99 10.65
C ASN A 387 9.59 -11.08 11.33
N PRO A 388 8.39 -10.91 10.74
CA PRO A 388 7.32 -10.13 11.35
C PRO A 388 6.99 -10.58 12.78
N ALA A 389 6.94 -11.89 13.04
CA ALA A 389 6.72 -12.42 14.38
C ALA A 389 7.82 -12.08 15.40
N LEU A 390 9.06 -11.77 14.97
CA LEU A 390 10.08 -11.19 15.85
C LEU A 390 9.83 -9.70 16.11
N ALA A 391 9.30 -8.95 15.14
CA ALA A 391 8.88 -7.56 15.37
C ALA A 391 7.68 -7.47 16.32
N GLU A 392 6.71 -8.37 16.20
CA GLU A 392 5.62 -8.53 17.15
C GLU A 392 6.12 -8.94 18.55
N ALA A 393 7.04 -9.91 18.64
CA ALA A 393 7.62 -10.30 19.92
C ALA A 393 8.40 -9.15 20.59
N VAL A 394 9.17 -8.38 19.82
CA VAL A 394 9.88 -7.19 20.32
C VAL A 394 8.90 -6.09 20.73
N LEU A 395 7.81 -5.84 20.00
CA LEU A 395 6.78 -4.90 20.43
C LEU A 395 6.09 -5.36 21.72
N SER A 396 5.72 -6.64 21.84
CA SER A 396 5.11 -7.19 23.04
C SER A 396 6.03 -7.08 24.26
N VAL A 397 7.32 -7.40 24.14
CA VAL A 397 8.28 -7.26 25.25
C VAL A 397 8.53 -5.78 25.58
N VAL A 398 8.70 -4.90 24.60
CA VAL A 398 8.86 -3.45 24.85
C VAL A 398 7.62 -2.84 25.54
N TRP A 399 6.42 -3.31 25.17
CA TRP A 399 5.16 -2.77 25.70
C TRP A 399 4.82 -3.27 27.10
N SER A 400 5.00 -4.58 27.35
CA SER A 400 4.73 -5.22 28.64
C SER A 400 5.84 -5.02 29.67
N ASP A 401 7.10 -5.22 29.27
CA ASP A 401 8.19 -5.52 30.20
C ASP A 401 9.17 -4.33 30.39
N TYR A 402 9.07 -3.29 29.55
CA TYR A 402 9.98 -2.12 29.53
C TYR A 402 9.21 -0.78 29.67
N ASP A 403 8.57 -0.54 30.82
CA ASP A 403 7.79 0.69 31.11
C ASP A 403 8.48 2.00 30.66
N GLN A 404 9.76 2.17 31.00
CA GLN A 404 10.54 3.38 30.68
C GLN A 404 10.75 3.59 29.17
N VAL A 405 10.69 2.52 28.39
CA VAL A 405 10.74 2.58 26.92
C VAL A 405 9.35 2.89 26.38
N ARG A 406 8.29 2.24 26.90
CA ARG A 406 6.88 2.49 26.51
C ARG A 406 6.51 3.97 26.58
N ASP A 407 6.84 4.64 27.69
CA ASP A 407 6.55 6.07 27.91
C ASP A 407 7.28 7.01 26.93
N ARG A 408 8.37 6.54 26.30
CA ARG A 408 9.13 7.30 25.28
C ARG A 408 8.80 6.86 23.85
N LEU A 409 8.28 5.65 23.67
CA LEU A 409 7.91 5.06 22.39
C LEU A 409 6.77 5.84 21.72
N LEU A 410 5.70 6.19 22.45
CA LEU A 410 4.58 6.94 21.86
C LEU A 410 4.96 8.37 21.42
N PRO A 411 5.69 9.19 22.21
CA PRO A 411 6.21 10.47 21.73
C PRO A 411 7.15 10.36 20.53
N TRP A 412 7.96 9.30 20.46
CA TRP A 412 8.82 9.03 19.30
C TRP A 412 8.00 8.68 18.05
N LEU A 413 7.05 7.75 18.16
CA LEU A 413 6.13 7.42 17.05
C LEU A 413 5.35 8.65 16.59
N LEU A 414 4.84 9.48 17.52
CA LEU A 414 4.14 10.74 17.22
C LEU A 414 4.95 11.64 16.29
N PHE A 415 6.26 11.80 16.55
CA PHE A 415 7.18 12.53 15.69
C PHE A 415 7.36 11.86 14.32
N LEU A 416 7.55 10.53 14.27
CA LEU A 416 7.78 9.79 13.02
C LEU A 416 6.59 9.78 12.07
N GLY A 417 5.36 9.73 12.57
CA GLY A 417 4.14 9.91 11.76
C GLY A 417 4.07 11.29 11.09
N GLY A 418 4.88 12.25 11.52
CA GLY A 418 5.04 13.56 10.90
C GLY A 418 6.18 13.67 9.88
N SER A 419 6.93 12.59 9.63
CA SER A 419 8.10 12.59 8.75
C SER A 419 7.73 12.87 7.28
N PRO A 420 8.53 13.66 6.53
CA PRO A 420 8.33 13.80 5.08
C PRO A 420 8.60 12.48 4.34
N GLN A 421 9.35 11.54 4.92
CA GLN A 421 9.61 10.24 4.29
C GLN A 421 8.43 9.29 4.51
N ASP A 422 7.73 8.95 3.42
CA ASP A 422 6.54 8.07 3.43
C ASP A 422 6.80 6.74 4.14
N ARG A 423 7.94 6.11 3.84
CA ARG A 423 8.38 4.85 4.49
C ARG A 423 8.48 4.93 6.02
N ILE A 424 8.85 6.11 6.55
CA ILE A 424 8.97 6.33 7.98
C ILE A 424 7.56 6.49 8.60
N ARG A 425 6.69 7.29 7.97
CA ARG A 425 5.29 7.46 8.43
C ARG A 425 4.53 6.13 8.44
N ILE A 426 4.64 5.39 7.33
CA ILE A 426 3.97 4.11 7.11
C ILE A 426 4.36 3.10 8.18
N ARG A 427 5.67 2.94 8.46
CA ARG A 427 6.11 1.99 9.49
C ARG A 427 5.80 2.48 10.91
N ALA A 428 5.81 3.79 11.17
CA ALA A 428 5.33 4.33 12.45
C ALA A 428 3.83 4.09 12.66
N ALA A 429 3.01 4.21 11.60
CA ALA A 429 1.58 3.92 11.63
C ALA A 429 1.29 2.41 11.77
N TYR A 430 2.06 1.55 11.10
CA TYR A 430 2.04 0.10 11.31
C TYR A 430 2.32 -0.24 12.76
N THR A 431 3.41 0.26 13.33
CA THR A 431 3.76 0.07 14.74
C THR A 431 2.64 0.55 15.67
N ALA A 432 2.04 1.72 15.39
CA ALA A 432 0.91 2.22 16.17
C ALA A 432 -0.34 1.32 16.05
N GLY A 433 -0.62 0.77 14.86
CA GLY A 433 -1.71 -0.19 14.63
C GLY A 433 -1.51 -1.50 15.40
N ARG A 434 -0.29 -2.04 15.42
CA ARG A 434 0.07 -3.21 16.22
C ARG A 434 0.03 -2.92 17.73
N LEU A 435 0.43 -1.73 18.18
CA LEU A 435 0.30 -1.34 19.58
C LEU A 435 -1.17 -1.17 20.04
N LEU A 436 -2.11 -0.86 19.12
CA LEU A 436 -3.54 -0.83 19.45
C LEU A 436 -4.09 -2.22 19.85
N THR A 437 -3.48 -3.34 19.43
CA THR A 437 -3.91 -4.69 19.85
C THR A 437 -3.60 -4.97 21.33
N TYR A 438 -2.50 -4.41 21.86
CA TYR A 438 -2.12 -4.59 23.26
C TYR A 438 -2.87 -3.65 24.23
N ASP A 439 -3.03 -2.37 23.89
CA ASP A 439 -3.95 -1.46 24.59
C ASP A 439 -4.46 -0.36 23.66
N PHE A 440 -5.58 -0.65 22.99
CA PHE A 440 -6.29 0.29 22.14
C PHE A 440 -6.58 1.60 22.88
N THR A 441 -6.98 1.56 24.15
CA THR A 441 -7.48 2.72 24.88
C THR A 441 -6.37 3.72 25.16
N TYR A 442 -5.23 3.24 25.67
CA TYR A 442 -4.06 4.06 25.96
C TYR A 442 -3.38 4.55 24.68
N VAL A 443 -3.15 3.67 23.70
CA VAL A 443 -2.47 4.01 22.44
C VAL A 443 -3.32 4.97 21.59
N TYR A 444 -4.63 4.76 21.52
CA TYR A 444 -5.53 5.70 20.85
C TYR A 444 -5.47 7.08 21.51
N ARG A 445 -5.63 7.16 22.84
CA ARG A 445 -5.67 8.43 23.58
C ARG A 445 -4.37 9.23 23.44
N ASN A 446 -3.22 8.55 23.58
CA ASN A 446 -1.92 9.19 23.72
C ASN A 446 -1.18 9.38 22.38
N LEU A 447 -1.54 8.65 21.31
CA LEU A 447 -0.91 8.76 19.99
C LEU A 447 -1.94 9.04 18.88
N VAL A 448 -2.84 8.10 18.59
CA VAL A 448 -3.64 8.12 17.35
C VAL A 448 -4.66 9.26 17.32
N ARG A 449 -5.27 9.61 18.45
CA ARG A 449 -6.15 10.78 18.60
C ARG A 449 -5.39 12.09 18.36
N GLY A 450 -4.14 12.17 18.82
CA GLY A 450 -3.26 13.33 18.59
C GLY A 450 -2.90 13.50 17.12
N TRP A 451 -2.67 12.40 16.41
CA TRP A 451 -2.52 12.41 14.96
C TRP A 451 -3.79 12.83 14.21
N ALA A 452 -4.96 12.26 14.55
CA ALA A 452 -6.23 12.57 13.90
C ALA A 452 -6.69 14.03 14.07
N LEU A 453 -6.41 14.64 15.23
CA LEU A 453 -6.68 16.05 15.50
C LEU A 453 -5.64 17.01 14.90
N SER A 454 -4.56 16.52 14.31
CA SER A 454 -3.43 17.37 13.94
C SER A 454 -3.71 18.23 12.69
N PRO A 455 -3.24 19.49 12.63
CA PRO A 455 -3.29 20.28 11.40
C PRO A 455 -2.41 19.69 10.28
N LYS A 456 -1.39 18.88 10.59
CA LYS A 456 -0.52 18.24 9.58
C LYS A 456 -1.23 17.09 8.85
N LEU A 457 -1.23 17.12 7.52
CA LEU A 457 -1.75 16.06 6.64
C LEU A 457 -1.14 14.68 6.95
N ALA A 458 0.19 14.64 7.07
CA ALA A 458 1.01 13.47 7.39
C ALA A 458 0.54 12.70 8.65
N HIS A 459 0.16 13.44 9.70
CA HIS A 459 -0.37 12.87 10.92
C HIS A 459 -1.76 12.24 10.68
N ARG A 460 -2.66 12.93 9.98
CA ARG A 460 -4.01 12.38 9.71
C ARG A 460 -3.98 11.17 8.78
N GLN A 461 -3.02 11.10 7.85
CA GLN A 461 -2.70 9.87 7.11
C GLN A 461 -2.17 8.75 8.03
N SER A 462 -1.28 9.07 8.98
CA SER A 462 -0.75 8.09 9.94
C SER A 462 -1.83 7.56 10.90
N ALA A 463 -2.80 8.39 11.29
CA ALA A 463 -3.97 7.94 12.05
C ALA A 463 -4.87 6.98 11.25
N ALA A 464 -5.13 7.29 9.99
CA ALA A 464 -5.88 6.41 9.09
C ALA A 464 -5.16 5.07 8.86
N LEU A 465 -3.86 5.09 8.59
CA LEU A 465 -3.06 3.87 8.45
C LEU A 465 -2.97 3.06 9.75
N ALA A 466 -2.88 3.69 10.93
CA ALA A 466 -2.90 2.97 12.20
C ALA A 466 -4.23 2.23 12.42
N MET A 467 -5.35 2.80 11.98
CA MET A 467 -6.66 2.12 12.00
C MET A 467 -6.75 1.02 10.93
N GLU A 468 -6.19 1.22 9.73
CA GLU A 468 -6.07 0.18 8.69
C GLU A 468 -5.32 -1.04 9.22
N PHE A 469 -4.13 -0.85 9.82
CA PHE A 469 -3.32 -1.95 10.36
C PHE A 469 -3.90 -2.57 11.65
N ALA A 470 -4.70 -1.83 12.42
CA ALA A 470 -5.40 -2.37 13.59
C ALA A 470 -6.66 -3.17 13.23
N LYS A 471 -7.22 -3.03 12.02
CA LYS A 471 -8.34 -3.87 11.55
C LYS A 471 -7.89 -5.28 11.15
N ASP A 472 -6.60 -5.48 10.91
CA ASP A 472 -6.04 -6.79 10.57
C ASP A 472 -6.02 -7.72 11.81
N ASP A 473 -6.46 -7.21 12.97
CA ASP A 473 -6.88 -7.95 14.16
C ASP A 473 -8.43 -8.10 14.17
N PRO A 474 -8.98 -9.34 14.18
CA PRO A 474 -10.43 -9.57 14.17
C PRO A 474 -11.16 -9.02 15.40
N GLU A 475 -10.57 -9.06 16.60
CA GLU A 475 -11.22 -8.56 17.82
C GLU A 475 -11.34 -7.04 17.81
N LEU A 476 -10.39 -6.35 17.17
CA LEU A 476 -10.41 -4.90 17.03
C LEU A 476 -11.22 -4.37 15.85
N THR A 477 -11.49 -5.16 14.80
CA THR A 477 -12.18 -4.70 13.57
C THR A 477 -13.43 -3.86 13.89
N ASP A 478 -14.27 -4.36 14.78
CA ASP A 478 -15.55 -3.74 15.15
C ASP A 478 -15.37 -2.50 16.06
N ARG A 479 -14.26 -2.45 16.81
CA ARG A 479 -13.83 -1.28 17.60
C ARG A 479 -13.23 -0.18 16.73
N VAL A 480 -12.45 -0.55 15.71
CA VAL A 480 -11.93 0.35 14.66
C VAL A 480 -13.10 0.97 13.87
N ARG A 481 -14.06 0.14 13.42
CA ARG A 481 -15.29 0.59 12.75
C ARG A 481 -16.02 1.67 13.53
N ARG A 482 -16.30 1.43 14.83
CA ARG A 482 -16.87 2.44 15.74
C ARG A 482 -16.01 3.69 15.82
N GLN A 483 -14.70 3.56 16.05
CA GLN A 483 -13.85 4.72 16.27
C GLN A 483 -13.70 5.63 15.03
N VAL A 484 -13.67 5.06 13.82
CA VAL A 484 -13.61 5.82 12.56
C VAL A 484 -14.96 6.48 12.22
N ARG A 485 -16.08 5.81 12.52
CA ARG A 485 -17.42 6.43 12.48
C ARG A 485 -17.49 7.64 13.42
N ASP A 486 -17.02 7.50 14.65
CA ASP A 486 -17.07 8.57 15.63
C ASP A 486 -16.15 9.77 15.24
N TRP A 487 -15.08 9.53 14.46
CA TRP A 487 -14.32 10.59 13.80
C TRP A 487 -15.10 11.30 12.68
N ALA A 488 -15.91 10.58 11.90
CA ALA A 488 -16.74 11.15 10.83
C ALA A 488 -17.82 12.10 11.39
N TYR A 489 -18.45 11.72 12.51
CA TYR A 489 -19.46 12.54 13.19
C TYR A 489 -18.89 13.67 14.07
N SER A 490 -17.58 13.65 14.36
CA SER A 490 -16.90 14.69 15.14
C SER A 490 -17.16 16.11 14.62
N GLU A 491 -17.24 17.09 15.52
CA GLU A 491 -17.29 18.51 15.14
C GLU A 491 -15.98 18.97 14.46
N SER A 492 -14.85 18.33 14.76
CA SER A 492 -13.54 18.74 14.23
C SER A 492 -13.37 18.36 12.76
N PRO A 493 -13.17 19.33 11.83
CA PRO A 493 -12.90 19.01 10.42
C PRO A 493 -11.64 18.15 10.24
N ARG A 494 -10.70 18.21 11.18
CA ARG A 494 -9.47 17.41 11.20
C ARG A 494 -9.78 15.92 11.44
N MET A 495 -10.64 15.60 12.41
CA MET A 495 -11.13 14.24 12.60
C MET A 495 -11.94 13.75 11.40
N ARG A 496 -12.79 14.60 10.80
CA ARG A 496 -13.51 14.24 9.55
C ARG A 496 -12.58 13.94 8.37
N ASP A 497 -11.47 14.66 8.24
CA ASP A 497 -10.44 14.39 7.24
C ASP A 497 -9.65 13.10 7.54
N ALA A 498 -9.40 12.78 8.81
CA ALA A 498 -8.83 11.49 9.22
C ALA A 498 -9.80 10.31 8.96
N ALA A 499 -11.11 10.51 9.20
CA ALA A 499 -12.14 9.52 8.90
C ALA A 499 -12.25 9.24 7.39
N ALA A 500 -12.32 10.28 6.56
CA ALA A 500 -12.31 10.12 5.11
C ALA A 500 -11.01 9.42 4.62
N ARG A 501 -9.86 9.69 5.24
CA ARG A 501 -8.61 8.96 4.92
C ARG A 501 -8.64 7.50 5.32
N ALA A 502 -9.32 7.15 6.43
CA ALA A 502 -9.52 5.76 6.84
C ALA A 502 -10.54 5.02 5.96
N TYR A 503 -11.52 5.71 5.39
CA TYR A 503 -12.34 5.17 4.30
C TYR A 503 -11.63 5.18 2.93
N GLY A 504 -10.46 5.83 2.84
CA GLY A 504 -9.51 5.74 1.72
C GLY A 504 -8.47 4.63 1.88
N THR A 505 -8.77 3.59 2.66
CA THR A 505 -7.97 2.35 2.79
C THR A 505 -8.84 1.11 2.58
N THR A 506 -8.31 -0.11 2.73
CA THR A 506 -9.13 -1.33 2.55
C THR A 506 -10.19 -1.51 3.63
N LEU A 507 -10.11 -0.75 4.74
CA LEU A 507 -11.21 -0.53 5.68
C LEU A 507 -12.45 0.09 5.00
N GLY A 508 -12.27 1.01 4.05
CA GLY A 508 -13.34 1.59 3.25
C GLY A 508 -14.02 0.57 2.35
N ARG A 509 -13.25 -0.31 1.70
CA ARG A 509 -13.79 -1.44 0.90
C ARG A 509 -14.59 -2.40 1.77
N LEU A 510 -14.03 -2.82 2.92
CA LEU A 510 -14.66 -3.73 3.88
C LEU A 510 -15.97 -3.17 4.47
N LEU A 511 -16.09 -1.85 4.55
CA LEU A 511 -17.22 -1.15 5.16
C LEU A 511 -17.99 -0.27 4.14
N HIS A 512 -18.02 -0.65 2.86
CA HIS A 512 -18.45 0.24 1.76
C HIS A 512 -19.78 0.97 2.00
N THR A 513 -20.80 0.29 2.56
CA THR A 513 -22.12 0.89 2.86
C THR A 513 -22.04 1.96 3.95
N ASP A 514 -21.39 1.66 5.09
CA ASP A 514 -21.11 2.65 6.15
C ASP A 514 -20.28 3.81 5.59
N ALA A 515 -19.25 3.48 4.81
CA ALA A 515 -18.27 4.43 4.30
C ALA A 515 -18.91 5.47 3.38
N LEU A 516 -19.76 5.07 2.43
CA LEU A 516 -20.52 5.99 1.58
C LEU A 516 -21.40 6.95 2.42
N LEU A 517 -22.12 6.40 3.41
CA LEU A 517 -23.00 7.17 4.29
C LEU A 517 -22.23 8.20 5.14
N HIS A 518 -21.09 7.80 5.69
CA HIS A 518 -20.22 8.70 6.47
C HIS A 518 -19.47 9.72 5.59
N LEU A 519 -19.06 9.34 4.37
CA LEU A 519 -18.43 10.25 3.42
C LEU A 519 -19.38 11.34 2.95
N ARG A 520 -20.69 11.05 2.81
CA ARG A 520 -21.74 12.05 2.57
C ARG A 520 -21.78 13.10 3.68
N PHE A 521 -21.83 12.66 4.94
CA PHE A 521 -21.82 13.56 6.12
C PHE A 521 -20.50 14.36 6.26
N ILE A 522 -19.38 13.81 5.82
CA ILE A 522 -18.10 14.53 5.75
C ILE A 522 -18.13 15.57 4.61
N ALA A 523 -18.78 15.27 3.48
CA ALA A 523 -18.90 16.15 2.31
C ALA A 523 -19.83 17.36 2.53
N GLU A 524 -20.76 17.31 3.49
CA GLU A 524 -21.56 18.47 3.93
C GLU A 524 -20.71 19.62 4.48
N ASN A 525 -19.57 19.31 5.10
CA ASN A 525 -18.72 20.32 5.72
C ASN A 525 -17.95 21.11 4.65
N VAL A 526 -18.31 22.39 4.47
CA VAL A 526 -17.70 23.32 3.50
C VAL A 526 -16.17 23.36 3.57
N VAL A 527 -15.56 23.16 4.75
CA VAL A 527 -14.10 23.09 4.93
C VAL A 527 -13.51 21.95 4.07
N GLN A 528 -14.15 20.78 4.09
CA GLN A 528 -13.71 19.57 3.41
C GLN A 528 -13.78 19.65 1.88
N THR A 529 -14.53 20.60 1.30
CA THR A 529 -14.66 20.84 -0.15
C THR A 529 -13.32 21.01 -0.88
N SER A 530 -12.24 21.33 -0.15
CA SER A 530 -10.88 21.45 -0.68
C SER A 530 -10.02 20.20 -0.47
N SER A 531 -10.24 19.41 0.59
CA SER A 531 -9.50 18.16 0.83
C SER A 531 -9.82 17.09 -0.22
N LEU A 532 -8.81 16.38 -0.71
CA LEU A 532 -8.97 15.23 -1.61
C LEU A 532 -9.37 13.93 -0.89
N ALA A 533 -9.52 13.93 0.44
CA ALA A 533 -9.80 12.70 1.20
C ALA A 533 -11.13 12.03 0.81
N VAL A 534 -12.21 12.80 0.62
CA VAL A 534 -13.51 12.22 0.19
C VAL A 534 -13.44 11.66 -1.23
N PRO A 535 -12.99 12.41 -2.26
CA PRO A 535 -12.76 11.85 -3.60
C PRO A 535 -11.90 10.58 -3.62
N ALA A 536 -10.81 10.55 -2.84
CA ALA A 536 -9.93 9.40 -2.76
C ALA A 536 -10.58 8.19 -2.09
N ALA A 537 -11.40 8.40 -1.05
CA ALA A 537 -12.16 7.32 -0.42
C ALA A 537 -13.21 6.73 -1.38
N ILE A 538 -13.90 7.57 -2.15
CA ILE A 538 -14.81 7.10 -3.20
C ILE A 538 -14.06 6.27 -4.26
N ALA A 539 -12.88 6.70 -4.71
CA ALA A 539 -12.06 5.95 -5.66
C ALA A 539 -11.46 4.64 -5.10
N GLU A 540 -11.27 4.54 -3.78
CA GLU A 540 -10.86 3.32 -3.08
C GLU A 540 -12.05 2.35 -2.88
N ILE A 541 -13.26 2.87 -2.63
CA ILE A 541 -14.49 2.09 -2.48
C ILE A 541 -14.96 1.54 -3.83
N TYR A 542 -14.74 2.26 -4.93
CA TYR A 542 -15.10 1.87 -6.31
C TYR A 542 -14.30 0.63 -6.78
N GLN A 543 -14.88 -0.54 -6.58
CA GLN A 543 -14.44 -1.86 -7.04
C GLN A 543 -15.58 -2.46 -7.92
N PRO A 544 -15.34 -3.48 -8.76
CA PRO A 544 -16.36 -4.02 -9.68
C PRO A 544 -17.72 -4.32 -9.04
N GLU A 545 -17.72 -4.80 -7.80
CA GLU A 545 -18.88 -5.22 -7.02
C GLU A 545 -19.67 -4.04 -6.42
N THR A 546 -19.09 -2.83 -6.42
CA THR A 546 -19.63 -1.63 -5.78
C THR A 546 -19.81 -0.44 -6.72
N ARG A 547 -19.31 -0.50 -7.98
CA ARG A 547 -19.32 0.63 -8.94
C ARG A 547 -20.69 1.29 -9.03
N ASP A 548 -21.73 0.49 -9.20
CA ASP A 548 -23.11 0.92 -9.40
C ASP A 548 -23.67 1.65 -8.17
N ALA A 549 -23.45 1.11 -6.97
CA ALA A 549 -23.84 1.76 -5.72
C ALA A 549 -23.10 3.09 -5.49
N VAL A 550 -21.81 3.15 -5.88
CA VAL A 550 -21.01 4.38 -5.83
C VAL A 550 -21.56 5.43 -6.82
N LEU A 551 -21.86 5.05 -8.06
CA LEU A 551 -22.39 5.97 -9.07
C LEU A 551 -23.79 6.49 -8.72
N ALA A 552 -24.67 5.63 -8.22
CA ALA A 552 -26.01 6.02 -7.76
C ALA A 552 -25.94 7.02 -6.59
N GLU A 553 -25.08 6.75 -5.59
CA GLU A 553 -24.91 7.65 -4.44
C GLU A 553 -24.32 9.00 -4.86
N LEU A 554 -23.29 9.00 -5.74
CA LEU A 554 -22.73 10.23 -6.34
C LEU A 554 -23.76 11.01 -7.17
N GLY A 555 -24.70 10.34 -7.84
CA GLY A 555 -25.82 10.96 -8.52
C GLY A 555 -26.70 11.76 -7.55
N SER A 556 -27.13 11.11 -6.46
CA SER A 556 -27.91 11.77 -5.41
C SER A 556 -27.15 12.94 -4.74
N TRP A 557 -25.81 12.86 -4.69
CA TRP A 557 -24.97 13.96 -4.22
C TRP A 557 -24.95 15.14 -5.21
N ALA A 558 -24.92 14.89 -6.52
CA ALA A 558 -25.00 15.92 -7.56
C ALA A 558 -26.37 16.61 -7.63
N GLU A 559 -27.42 16.01 -7.08
CA GLU A 559 -28.77 16.58 -6.97
C GLU A 559 -28.99 17.35 -5.66
N SER A 560 -28.17 17.11 -4.62
CA SER A 560 -28.25 17.77 -3.32
C SER A 560 -28.34 19.30 -3.41
N ASN A 561 -29.18 19.93 -2.59
CA ASN A 561 -29.23 21.39 -2.50
C ASN A 561 -27.92 22.02 -1.96
N GLN A 562 -27.08 21.25 -1.27
CA GLN A 562 -25.83 21.75 -0.70
C GLN A 562 -24.68 21.77 -1.74
N ARG A 563 -24.09 22.95 -1.97
CA ARG A 563 -22.94 23.11 -2.89
C ARG A 563 -21.73 22.26 -2.50
N ALA A 564 -21.47 22.06 -1.21
CA ALA A 564 -20.32 21.28 -0.73
C ALA A 564 -20.40 19.81 -1.19
N ILE A 565 -21.55 19.15 -0.97
CA ILE A 565 -21.84 17.80 -1.47
C ILE A 565 -21.70 17.76 -3.01
N LYS A 566 -22.33 18.69 -3.74
CA LYS A 566 -22.27 18.74 -5.21
C LYS A 566 -20.85 18.85 -5.77
N VAL A 567 -20.00 19.67 -5.14
CA VAL A 567 -18.59 19.79 -5.53
C VAL A 567 -17.80 18.52 -5.19
N GLN A 568 -18.08 17.84 -4.08
CA GLN A 568 -17.43 16.56 -3.77
C GLN A 568 -17.87 15.43 -4.70
N ALA A 569 -19.13 15.40 -5.16
CA ALA A 569 -19.58 14.46 -6.19
C ALA A 569 -18.77 14.64 -7.48
N ALA A 570 -18.71 15.89 -7.96
CA ALA A 570 -17.93 16.26 -9.14
C ALA A 570 -16.42 15.95 -8.98
N ARG A 571 -15.81 16.22 -7.81
CA ARG A 571 -14.39 15.91 -7.56
C ARG A 571 -14.11 14.42 -7.45
N SER A 572 -15.05 13.62 -6.97
CA SER A 572 -14.95 12.16 -6.91
C SER A 572 -15.02 11.56 -8.31
N MET A 573 -16.04 11.94 -9.10
CA MET A 573 -16.15 11.56 -10.50
C MET A 573 -14.92 11.98 -11.32
N LEU A 574 -14.40 13.22 -11.14
CA LEU A 574 -13.17 13.68 -11.81
C LEU A 574 -11.86 13.03 -11.32
N LEU A 575 -11.93 12.16 -10.30
CA LEU A 575 -10.85 11.24 -9.96
C LEU A 575 -11.06 9.88 -10.62
N LEU A 576 -12.30 9.37 -10.63
CA LEU A 576 -12.69 8.13 -11.33
C LEU A 576 -12.48 8.23 -12.86
N ALA A 577 -12.74 9.39 -13.45
CA ALA A 577 -12.62 9.69 -14.88
C ALA A 577 -11.19 9.62 -15.46
N ARG A 578 -10.21 9.24 -14.63
CA ARG A 578 -8.79 9.08 -14.96
C ARG A 578 -8.33 7.62 -15.02
N PHE A 579 -9.20 6.69 -14.61
CA PHE A 579 -8.96 5.28 -14.79
C PHE A 579 -9.47 4.86 -16.18
N ASP A 580 -8.70 4.00 -16.82
CA ASP A 580 -9.07 3.37 -18.07
C ASP A 580 -9.87 2.10 -17.79
N ALA A 581 -10.62 1.60 -18.77
CA ALA A 581 -11.43 0.42 -18.60
C ALA A 581 -10.56 -0.83 -18.48
N VAL A 582 -11.12 -1.84 -17.82
CA VAL A 582 -10.41 -3.08 -17.45
C VAL A 582 -10.36 -4.04 -18.62
N GLU A 583 -11.47 -4.02 -19.37
CA GLU A 583 -11.79 -4.90 -20.47
C GLU A 583 -11.15 -4.39 -21.78
N ASP A 584 -11.05 -3.06 -21.94
CA ASP A 584 -10.31 -2.38 -23.02
C ASP A 584 -9.69 -1.07 -22.51
N GLU A 585 -8.37 -1.09 -22.25
CA GLU A 585 -7.61 0.09 -21.80
C GLU A 585 -7.68 1.28 -22.78
N THR A 586 -8.14 1.12 -24.02
CA THR A 586 -8.30 2.27 -24.92
C THR A 586 -9.48 3.16 -24.52
N TRP A 587 -10.43 2.67 -23.72
CA TRP A 587 -11.59 3.41 -23.21
C TRP A 587 -11.33 4.01 -21.81
N PRO A 588 -11.87 5.20 -21.50
CA PRO A 588 -12.04 5.64 -20.13
C PRO A 588 -13.07 4.78 -19.38
N ALA A 589 -12.78 4.37 -18.15
CA ALA A 589 -13.61 3.42 -17.38
C ALA A 589 -15.10 3.83 -17.26
N LEU A 590 -15.35 5.12 -17.06
CA LEU A 590 -16.71 5.66 -16.93
C LEU A 590 -17.50 5.65 -18.24
N LEU A 591 -16.84 5.78 -19.41
CA LEU A 591 -17.51 5.66 -20.71
C LEU A 591 -17.81 4.20 -21.03
N HIS A 592 -16.86 3.31 -20.78
CA HIS A 592 -17.02 1.87 -20.96
C HIS A 592 -18.19 1.33 -20.11
N GLN A 593 -18.28 1.72 -18.83
CA GLN A 593 -19.41 1.33 -17.97
C GLN A 593 -20.75 1.97 -18.39
N ASN A 594 -20.77 3.22 -18.87
CA ASN A 594 -22.00 3.86 -19.36
C ASN A 594 -22.51 3.23 -20.67
N HIS A 595 -21.64 2.60 -21.47
CA HIS A 595 -22.00 2.02 -22.77
C HIS A 595 -22.34 0.52 -22.67
N TYR A 596 -21.57 -0.25 -21.89
CA TYR A 596 -21.75 -1.70 -21.75
C TYR A 596 -22.47 -2.14 -20.46
N GLY A 597 -22.73 -1.23 -19.53
CA GLY A 597 -23.46 -1.50 -18.29
C GLY A 597 -24.96 -1.20 -18.39
N ASP A 598 -25.78 -1.93 -17.64
CA ASP A 598 -27.25 -1.80 -17.59
C ASP A 598 -27.71 -0.61 -16.71
N GLN A 599 -26.98 0.52 -16.80
CA GLN A 599 -27.13 1.71 -15.98
C GLN A 599 -27.80 2.86 -16.75
N SER A 600 -28.57 3.70 -16.05
CA SER A 600 -29.03 4.97 -16.64
C SER A 600 -27.86 5.96 -16.74
N GLU A 601 -27.78 6.70 -17.84
CA GLU A 601 -26.80 7.78 -18.02
C GLU A 601 -27.03 8.98 -17.09
N ASP A 602 -28.26 9.16 -16.57
CA ASP A 602 -28.69 10.40 -15.93
C ASP A 602 -27.88 10.79 -14.67
N PRO A 603 -27.51 9.87 -13.75
CA PRO A 603 -26.61 10.18 -12.64
C PRO A 603 -25.27 10.74 -13.11
N LEU A 604 -24.64 10.09 -14.11
CA LEU A 604 -23.34 10.50 -14.63
C LEU A 604 -23.43 11.87 -15.32
N ARG A 605 -24.48 12.08 -16.14
CA ARG A 605 -24.79 13.37 -16.78
C ARG A 605 -25.02 14.48 -15.74
N ASN A 606 -25.74 14.23 -14.65
CA ASN A 606 -25.98 15.21 -13.58
C ASN A 606 -24.69 15.59 -12.83
N ILE A 607 -23.80 14.63 -12.57
CA ILE A 607 -22.48 14.91 -11.98
C ILE A 607 -21.60 15.72 -12.94
N TRP A 608 -21.58 15.41 -14.24
CA TRP A 608 -20.79 16.17 -15.24
C TRP A 608 -21.28 17.61 -15.42
N ARG A 609 -22.59 17.86 -15.47
CA ARG A 609 -23.17 19.22 -15.51
C ARG A 609 -22.70 20.05 -14.31
N THR A 610 -22.69 19.44 -13.12
CA THR A 610 -22.16 20.04 -11.89
C THR A 610 -20.66 20.33 -12.02
N ALA A 611 -19.88 19.34 -12.49
CA ALA A 611 -18.43 19.43 -12.63
C ALA A 611 -17.98 20.54 -13.60
N LEU A 612 -18.63 20.68 -14.76
CA LEU A 612 -18.34 21.69 -15.78
C LEU A 612 -18.78 23.11 -15.37
N SER A 613 -19.75 23.21 -14.45
CA SER A 613 -20.32 24.48 -13.99
C SER A 613 -19.49 25.11 -12.87
N ASP A 614 -19.18 24.36 -11.80
CA ASP A 614 -18.57 24.91 -10.59
C ASP A 614 -17.11 25.39 -10.80
N PRO A 615 -16.74 26.61 -10.37
CA PRO A 615 -15.38 27.13 -10.51
C PRO A 615 -14.25 26.25 -9.96
N VAL A 616 -14.51 25.39 -8.96
CA VAL A 616 -13.50 24.50 -8.36
C VAL A 616 -13.16 23.33 -9.27
N THR A 617 -14.13 22.81 -10.02
CA THR A 617 -13.99 21.59 -10.86
C THR A 617 -13.92 21.88 -12.34
N ALA A 618 -14.50 22.99 -12.82
CA ALA A 618 -14.72 23.25 -14.24
C ALA A 618 -13.46 23.09 -15.08
N ARG A 619 -12.32 23.70 -14.69
CA ARG A 619 -11.07 23.60 -15.47
C ARG A 619 -10.64 22.14 -15.69
N THR A 620 -10.76 21.30 -14.65
CA THR A 620 -10.43 19.88 -14.75
C THR A 620 -11.47 19.16 -15.61
N ALA A 621 -12.76 19.41 -15.43
CA ALA A 621 -13.83 18.80 -16.24
C ALA A 621 -13.71 19.10 -17.75
N TRP A 622 -13.51 20.37 -18.11
CA TRP A 622 -13.28 20.79 -19.50
C TRP A 622 -11.97 20.24 -20.08
N ARG A 623 -10.96 19.92 -19.23
CA ARG A 623 -9.74 19.25 -19.68
C ARG A 623 -9.99 17.75 -19.90
N THR A 624 -10.68 17.07 -18.99
CA THR A 624 -10.93 15.62 -19.07
C THR A 624 -11.86 15.24 -20.22
N ILE A 625 -12.89 16.03 -20.52
CA ILE A 625 -13.69 15.82 -21.75
C ILE A 625 -12.82 15.97 -23.01
N ALA A 626 -11.85 16.90 -23.04
CA ALA A 626 -10.92 17.00 -24.15
C ALA A 626 -9.92 15.85 -24.20
N GLU A 627 -9.37 15.41 -23.06
CA GLU A 627 -8.50 14.24 -22.97
C GLU A 627 -9.21 12.98 -23.52
N TRP A 628 -10.51 12.82 -23.24
CA TRP A 628 -11.34 11.73 -23.79
C TRP A 628 -11.60 11.89 -25.30
N LEU A 629 -12.00 13.07 -25.78
CA LEU A 629 -12.27 13.29 -27.21
C LEU A 629 -10.99 13.19 -28.07
N VAL A 630 -9.84 13.64 -27.55
CA VAL A 630 -8.50 13.47 -28.18
C VAL A 630 -8.11 11.99 -28.23
N ARG A 631 -8.46 11.20 -27.22
CA ARG A 631 -8.24 9.73 -27.21
C ARG A 631 -9.12 9.02 -28.25
N ALA A 632 -10.31 9.55 -28.50
CA ALA A 632 -11.37 8.94 -29.31
C ALA A 632 -11.34 9.29 -30.81
N ASP A 633 -10.71 10.40 -31.24
CA ASP A 633 -10.65 10.81 -32.66
C ASP A 633 -10.10 9.68 -33.56
N GLY A 634 -10.87 9.30 -34.59
CA GLY A 634 -10.54 8.22 -35.51
C GLY A 634 -10.78 6.80 -34.97
N ARG A 635 -11.36 6.62 -33.78
CA ARG A 635 -11.54 5.30 -33.12
C ARG A 635 -12.95 4.70 -33.20
N GLY A 636 -13.68 4.96 -34.28
CA GLY A 636 -14.93 4.25 -34.59
C GLY A 636 -15.97 4.33 -33.45
N GLU A 637 -16.31 3.19 -32.85
CA GLU A 637 -17.28 3.12 -31.74
C GLU A 637 -16.92 4.03 -30.56
N LEU A 638 -15.64 4.09 -30.16
CA LEU A 638 -15.21 4.99 -29.09
C LEU A 638 -15.34 6.47 -29.51
N GLU A 639 -15.16 6.79 -30.79
CA GLU A 639 -15.41 8.15 -31.31
C GLU A 639 -16.90 8.50 -31.19
N ASP A 640 -17.78 7.63 -31.69
CA ASP A 640 -19.22 7.86 -31.73
C ASP A 640 -19.86 7.89 -30.32
N VAL A 641 -19.44 7.00 -29.41
CA VAL A 641 -19.91 7.01 -28.02
C VAL A 641 -19.41 8.25 -27.26
N THR A 642 -18.12 8.60 -27.38
CA THR A 642 -17.59 9.80 -26.71
C THR A 642 -18.24 11.07 -27.26
N LEU A 643 -18.50 11.12 -28.58
CA LEU A 643 -19.21 12.22 -29.24
C LEU A 643 -20.68 12.31 -28.78
N ALA A 644 -21.39 11.19 -28.69
CA ALA A 644 -22.77 11.14 -28.20
C ALA A 644 -22.86 11.62 -26.74
N PHE A 645 -22.00 11.10 -25.86
CA PHE A 645 -21.91 11.49 -24.46
C PHE A 645 -21.58 12.99 -24.30
N ALA A 646 -20.54 13.47 -24.99
CA ALA A 646 -20.13 14.87 -24.92
C ALA A 646 -21.20 15.82 -25.47
N SER A 647 -21.81 15.53 -26.62
CA SER A 647 -22.87 16.38 -27.18
C SER A 647 -24.10 16.42 -26.28
N ARG A 648 -24.55 15.29 -25.73
CA ARG A 648 -25.70 15.21 -24.81
C ARG A 648 -25.51 16.04 -23.54
N ILE A 649 -24.28 16.13 -23.00
CA ILE A 649 -23.96 17.00 -21.85
C ILE A 649 -23.80 18.47 -22.25
N LEU A 650 -23.23 18.74 -23.43
CA LEU A 650 -22.78 20.08 -23.81
C LEU A 650 -23.80 20.91 -24.60
N SER A 651 -24.74 20.30 -25.31
CA SER A 651 -25.78 21.01 -26.08
C SER A 651 -26.84 21.69 -25.19
N GLU A 652 -27.00 21.26 -23.95
CA GLU A 652 -28.04 21.80 -23.06
C GLU A 652 -27.69 23.19 -22.46
N PRO A 653 -28.67 24.07 -22.25
CA PRO A 653 -28.47 25.30 -21.48
C PRO A 653 -28.12 25.03 -19.99
N PRO A 654 -27.27 25.86 -19.35
CA PRO A 654 -26.49 26.97 -19.91
C PRO A 654 -25.14 26.54 -20.57
N MET A 655 -24.82 25.24 -20.60
CA MET A 655 -23.51 24.73 -21.05
C MET A 655 -23.22 25.05 -22.52
N ARG A 656 -24.22 24.99 -23.41
CA ARG A 656 -24.10 25.22 -24.87
C ARG A 656 -23.20 26.40 -25.27
N ASN A 657 -23.47 27.59 -24.71
CA ASN A 657 -22.71 28.80 -25.04
C ASN A 657 -21.26 28.73 -24.55
N ARG A 658 -21.03 28.10 -23.39
CA ARG A 658 -19.70 27.88 -22.82
C ARG A 658 -18.93 26.83 -23.62
N ALA A 659 -19.60 25.75 -24.04
CA ALA A 659 -19.03 24.70 -24.88
C ALA A 659 -18.54 25.26 -26.22
N LEU A 660 -19.40 25.98 -26.96
CA LEU A 660 -19.02 26.61 -28.23
C LEU A 660 -17.83 27.58 -28.09
N TRP A 661 -17.75 28.30 -26.96
CA TRP A 661 -16.60 29.17 -26.66
C TRP A 661 -15.32 28.38 -26.36
N VAL A 662 -15.39 27.30 -25.56
CA VAL A 662 -14.24 26.46 -25.22
C VAL A 662 -13.73 25.69 -26.45
N CYS A 663 -14.62 25.11 -27.27
CA CYS A 663 -14.25 24.47 -28.54
C CYS A 663 -13.45 25.41 -29.43
N ARG A 664 -13.95 26.65 -29.62
CA ARG A 664 -13.38 27.62 -30.54
C ARG A 664 -12.06 28.23 -30.07
N ASN A 665 -11.95 28.61 -28.80
CA ASN A 665 -10.88 29.47 -28.29
C ASN A 665 -9.95 28.79 -27.26
N VAL A 666 -10.13 27.50 -26.98
CA VAL A 666 -9.25 26.74 -26.07
C VAL A 666 -8.85 25.41 -26.69
N TRP A 667 -9.81 24.58 -27.08
CA TRP A 667 -9.50 23.23 -27.57
C TRP A 667 -8.80 23.25 -28.93
N ARG A 668 -9.28 24.04 -29.91
CA ARG A 668 -8.61 24.20 -31.22
C ARG A 668 -7.22 24.82 -31.17
N GLU A 669 -6.89 25.61 -30.13
CA GLU A 669 -5.55 26.19 -29.97
C GLU A 669 -4.55 25.18 -29.38
N ASN A 670 -5.00 24.34 -28.44
CA ASN A 670 -4.15 23.36 -27.74
C ASN A 670 -4.08 21.99 -28.43
N TYR A 671 -5.10 21.63 -29.22
CA TYR A 671 -5.23 20.33 -29.89
C TYR A 671 -5.61 20.55 -31.36
N GLN A 672 -4.59 20.60 -32.23
CA GLN A 672 -4.75 20.88 -33.65
C GLN A 672 -5.24 19.65 -34.44
N ASN A 673 -6.03 19.89 -35.50
CA ASN A 673 -6.36 18.92 -36.56
C ASN A 673 -7.09 17.62 -36.15
N LEU A 674 -7.94 17.65 -35.12
CA LEU A 674 -8.82 16.52 -34.77
C LEU A 674 -10.22 16.71 -35.38
N THR A 675 -10.75 15.65 -35.99
CA THR A 675 -12.00 15.70 -36.78
C THR A 675 -13.27 15.68 -35.93
N ILE A 676 -13.21 15.00 -34.79
CA ILE A 676 -14.27 14.89 -33.77
C ILE A 676 -14.74 16.27 -33.27
N TRP A 677 -13.87 17.29 -33.29
CA TRP A 677 -14.22 18.66 -32.87
C TRP A 677 -15.26 19.31 -33.77
N ASP A 678 -15.23 19.02 -35.07
CA ASP A 678 -16.14 19.62 -36.03
C ASP A 678 -17.49 18.87 -36.05
N ARG A 679 -17.45 17.55 -35.82
CA ARG A 679 -18.65 16.74 -35.50
C ARG A 679 -19.35 17.30 -34.25
N LEU A 680 -18.62 17.44 -33.13
CA LEU A 680 -19.17 17.94 -31.86
C LEU A 680 -19.68 19.39 -31.99
N SER A 681 -18.95 20.25 -32.71
CA SER A 681 -19.35 21.63 -32.99
C SER A 681 -20.55 21.76 -33.94
N ALA A 682 -20.96 20.68 -34.61
CA ALA A 682 -22.21 20.61 -35.36
C ALA A 682 -23.36 20.16 -34.45
N GLU A 683 -23.19 19.11 -33.63
CA GLU A 683 -24.26 18.62 -32.74
C GLU A 683 -24.67 19.67 -31.69
N ILE A 684 -23.71 20.40 -31.10
CA ILE A 684 -23.96 21.51 -30.14
C ILE A 684 -24.67 22.72 -30.81
N LYS A 685 -24.79 22.74 -32.14
CA LYS A 685 -25.60 23.71 -32.88
C LYS A 685 -26.98 23.18 -33.26
N LYS A 686 -27.20 21.86 -33.31
CA LYS A 686 -28.50 21.26 -33.64
C LYS A 686 -29.44 21.21 -32.43
N GLY A 687 -28.94 20.72 -31.29
CA GLY A 687 -29.61 20.83 -29.99
C GLY A 687 -29.36 22.20 -29.39
#